data_AF-A0A100XYN0-F1
#
_entry.id   AF-A0A100XYN0-F1
#
_cell.length_a   1.000
_cell.length_b   1.000
_cell.length_c   1.000
_cell.angle_alpha   90.00
_cell.angle_beta   90.00
_cell.angle_gamma   90.00
#
_symmetry.space_group_name_H-M   'P 1'
#
loop_
_entity.id
_entity.type
_entity.pdbx_description
1 polymer ?
#
loop_
_entity_poly.entity_id
_entity_poly.type
_entity_poly.pdbx_seq_one_letter_code
_entity_poly.pdbx_strand_id
1 'polypeptide(L)'
;MNVYVPFPSFYLEIKRKRVDRAFRTIATIVVAVLILAAFAAGAGIGYYHAKGGEKKGTAVGEDANKNATRKDILNGTDYAEWLKLSTKAQQEAYVQLAKYTQQLMSDFVSYDYQQQGSLGDLKVQVYGPDKVYGFSAFPVQIKITVDKKKPDWAYLHLHSVKVYVINTETGQKIWTRTWSWSGDDVPLLNGDEFVLGTVLKVPDDYAYMVRDAVYSGNFNRAVYHNLTNAVVPRFEIGVEIDAQREMWEWKTADSQEECNNLAGGKEHVYDSNSSTCYILTDMVDTDVTGETTSAYMHTSGVPDFGQWGNLTASAPKSMLNSEYVEMYQIFQQRLYGALSNFEVISMATPIHVMDSTANWKFIFEAVPDYFDPLTKINGKLPVFGDDFRIAVARIIKGGQTWEIAYTKSTKMTDFTTSYELGLPVKYTSTNDTIDYVVAGLAYLELTRDDGTKIPIWYMVVPKVSVQENIEVAFKDSRIRPLVELTNKSQVSDADIQAAQQLVDTIKQELEKKKLQADELRAKAETMNIPEGIEYAKRAKDAYENSERGLDKYLEEVKKGKDGKWALNWLNYARKMEDAGDFWLNAAIKITNGLKEQAEWNAEQAQNIEGLAKQYEPHFDIYGFLQNGIQLPFGLTLVDVLVIIIAAAVTWFGRQFLGPIGSILGLVILVGWFSGKFIGEHLLGGLFDKLKFW
;
A
#
# COMPACT_ATOMS: atom_id res chain seq x y z
N MET A 1 -5.17 -36.93 54.52
CA MET A 1 -4.54 -38.15 53.97
C MET A 1 -3.45 -37.72 53.01
N ASN A 2 -2.18 -37.83 53.40
CA ASN A 2 -1.04 -37.63 52.52
C ASN A 2 -0.68 -38.99 51.91
N VAL A 3 -0.69 -39.09 50.58
CA VAL A 3 -0.16 -40.26 49.87
C VAL A 3 1.02 -39.78 49.04
N TYR A 4 2.21 -40.26 49.42
CA TYR A 4 3.47 -40.04 48.73
C TYR A 4 3.72 -41.27 47.82
N VAL A 5 3.93 -41.05 46.52
CA VAL A 5 4.35 -42.11 45.59
C VAL A 5 5.65 -41.66 44.92
N PRO A 6 6.77 -42.42 45.02
CA PRO A 6 8.02 -42.06 44.37
C PRO A 6 8.03 -42.56 42.91
N PHE A 7 8.43 -41.69 41.98
CA PHE A 7 8.72 -42.09 40.59
C PHE A 7 10.23 -42.42 40.43
N PRO A 8 10.62 -43.41 39.60
CA PRO A 8 12.00 -43.84 39.46
C PRO A 8 12.80 -42.97 38.48
N SER A 9 14.03 -42.62 38.87
CA SER A 9 14.98 -41.72 38.20
C SER A 9 15.62 -42.25 36.90
N PHE A 10 15.16 -43.38 36.35
CA PHE A 10 15.88 -44.04 35.25
C PHE A 10 15.52 -43.51 33.85
N TYR A 11 14.37 -42.85 33.68
CA TYR A 11 13.89 -42.40 32.36
C TYR A 11 14.49 -41.05 31.90
N LEU A 12 15.05 -40.26 32.83
CA LEU A 12 15.65 -38.96 32.52
C LEU A 12 17.09 -39.07 31.98
N GLU A 13 17.80 -40.16 32.28
CA GLU A 13 19.21 -40.30 31.94
C GLU A 13 19.44 -40.70 30.46
N ILE A 14 18.51 -41.46 29.87
CA ILE A 14 18.55 -41.87 28.47
C ILE A 14 18.18 -40.72 27.52
N LYS A 15 17.26 -39.82 27.92
CA LYS A 15 16.93 -38.60 27.15
C LYS A 15 18.10 -37.61 27.13
N ARG A 16 18.83 -37.44 28.23
CA ARG A 16 19.97 -36.52 28.32
C ARG A 16 21.11 -36.90 27.34
N LYS A 17 21.44 -38.20 27.23
CA LYS A 17 22.47 -38.68 26.29
C LYS A 17 22.10 -38.60 24.81
N ARG A 18 20.80 -38.61 24.46
CA ARG A 18 20.35 -38.37 23.07
C ARG A 18 20.33 -36.88 22.71
N VAL A 19 19.95 -36.01 23.66
CA VAL A 19 19.97 -34.55 23.47
C VAL A 19 21.42 -34.04 23.31
N ASP A 20 22.37 -34.53 24.11
CA ASP A 20 23.79 -34.16 23.97
C ASP A 20 24.39 -34.58 22.62
N ARG A 21 23.95 -35.71 22.05
CA ARG A 21 24.43 -36.17 20.74
C ARG A 21 23.84 -35.33 19.60
N ALA A 22 22.56 -34.98 19.68
CA ALA A 22 21.90 -34.08 18.72
C ALA A 22 22.47 -32.65 18.77
N PHE A 23 22.78 -32.14 19.96
CA PHE A 23 23.38 -30.81 20.13
C PHE A 23 24.78 -30.73 19.53
N ARG A 24 25.59 -31.79 19.65
CA ARG A 24 26.91 -31.86 19.03
C ARG A 24 26.84 -31.91 17.50
N THR A 25 25.88 -32.63 16.93
CA THR A 25 25.70 -32.69 15.46
C THR A 25 25.22 -31.35 14.90
N ILE A 26 24.29 -30.67 15.57
CA ILE A 26 23.81 -29.34 15.18
C ILE A 26 24.90 -28.28 15.33
N ALA A 27 25.68 -28.30 16.40
CA ALA A 27 26.82 -27.39 16.58
C ALA A 27 27.89 -27.58 15.50
N THR A 28 28.13 -28.81 15.03
CA THR A 28 29.10 -29.09 13.97
C THR A 28 28.63 -28.53 12.62
N ILE A 29 27.32 -28.60 12.33
CA ILE A 29 26.70 -28.03 11.11
C ILE A 29 26.72 -26.50 11.16
N VAL A 30 26.41 -25.89 12.30
CA VAL A 30 26.45 -24.43 12.48
C VAL A 30 27.88 -23.88 12.32
N VAL A 31 28.89 -24.60 12.84
CA VAL A 31 30.30 -24.21 12.65
C VAL A 31 30.74 -24.34 11.18
N ALA A 32 30.32 -25.39 10.47
CA ALA A 32 30.61 -25.53 9.03
C ALA A 32 29.97 -24.41 8.18
N VAL A 33 28.73 -24.01 8.51
CA VAL A 33 28.02 -22.90 7.85
C VAL A 33 28.68 -21.55 8.15
N LEU A 34 29.13 -21.32 9.38
CA LEU A 34 29.85 -20.09 9.76
C LEU A 34 31.23 -19.99 9.09
N ILE A 35 31.95 -21.10 8.92
CA ILE A 35 33.23 -21.14 8.19
C ILE A 35 33.02 -20.84 6.70
N LEU A 36 31.96 -21.38 6.08
CA LEU A 36 31.60 -21.09 4.68
C LEU A 36 31.14 -19.63 4.48
N ALA A 37 30.37 -19.08 5.42
CA ALA A 37 29.94 -17.68 5.41
C ALA A 37 31.13 -16.70 5.60
N ALA A 38 32.09 -17.05 6.45
CA ALA A 38 33.32 -16.27 6.63
C ALA A 38 34.23 -16.31 5.39
N PHE A 39 34.32 -17.46 4.69
CA PHE A 39 35.02 -17.56 3.41
C PHE A 39 34.35 -16.75 2.29
N ALA A 40 33.01 -16.75 2.24
CA ALA A 40 32.24 -15.98 1.26
C ALA A 40 32.31 -14.46 1.52
N ALA A 41 32.26 -14.03 2.79
CA ALA A 41 32.44 -12.62 3.17
C ALA A 41 33.87 -12.14 2.88
N GLY A 42 34.89 -12.98 3.14
CA GLY A 42 36.29 -12.67 2.80
C GLY A 42 36.53 -12.52 1.29
N ALA A 43 35.91 -13.37 0.46
CA ALA A 43 35.99 -13.26 -1.00
C ALA A 43 35.23 -12.03 -1.55
N GLY A 44 34.10 -11.67 -0.95
CA GLY A 44 33.32 -10.48 -1.35
C GLY A 44 34.00 -9.14 -1.04
N ILE A 45 34.75 -9.06 0.06
CA ILE A 45 35.51 -7.87 0.46
C ILE A 45 36.75 -7.68 -0.44
N GLY A 46 37.39 -8.77 -0.89
CA GLY A 46 38.48 -8.72 -1.86
C GLY A 46 38.07 -8.16 -3.23
N TYR A 47 36.82 -8.40 -3.67
CA TYR A 47 36.29 -7.89 -4.93
C TYR A 47 36.02 -6.38 -4.91
N TYR A 48 35.66 -5.82 -3.75
CA TYR A 48 35.40 -4.38 -3.59
C TYR A 48 36.67 -3.52 -3.55
N HIS A 49 37.80 -4.08 -3.12
CA HIS A 49 39.10 -3.39 -3.09
C HIS A 49 39.65 -3.03 -4.49
N ALA A 50 39.20 -3.70 -5.56
CA ALA A 50 39.70 -3.49 -6.92
C ALA A 50 39.01 -2.36 -7.69
N LYS A 51 37.93 -1.74 -7.17
CA LYS A 51 37.12 -0.73 -7.89
C LYS A 51 37.01 0.66 -7.24
N GLY A 52 37.61 0.89 -6.07
CA GLY A 52 37.55 2.19 -5.41
C GLY A 52 38.66 3.13 -5.86
N GLY A 53 38.32 4.13 -6.69
CA GLY A 53 39.22 5.22 -7.04
C GLY A 53 39.67 6.04 -5.82
N GLU A 54 40.90 6.56 -5.88
CA GLU A 54 41.55 7.35 -4.84
C GLU A 54 40.64 8.49 -4.31
N LYS A 55 40.10 8.31 -3.10
CA LYS A 55 39.56 9.41 -2.30
C LYS A 55 40.66 9.94 -1.39
N LYS A 56 40.93 11.24 -1.50
CA LYS A 56 41.87 11.98 -0.65
C LYS A 56 41.50 11.81 0.83
N GLY A 57 42.51 11.55 1.65
CA GLY A 57 42.39 11.17 3.05
C GLY A 57 41.55 12.13 3.89
N THR A 58 40.53 11.59 4.52
CA THR A 58 39.75 12.22 5.59
C THR A 58 40.41 11.88 6.92
N ALA A 59 40.80 12.92 7.68
CA ALA A 59 41.29 12.78 9.04
C ALA A 59 40.22 12.15 9.95
N VAL A 60 40.66 11.46 11.00
CA VAL A 60 39.80 10.95 12.08
C VAL A 60 38.96 12.09 12.63
N GLY A 61 37.63 12.00 12.50
CA GLY A 61 36.72 13.03 12.97
C GLY A 61 35.29 12.51 13.06
N GLU A 62 34.50 13.12 13.94
CA GLU A 62 33.04 12.99 13.91
C GLU A 62 32.52 13.40 12.52
N ASP A 63 31.56 12.66 11.98
CA ASP A 63 30.88 12.95 10.72
C ASP A 63 29.36 12.86 10.89
N ALA A 64 28.58 13.41 9.96
CA ALA A 64 27.13 13.30 9.94
C ALA A 64 26.64 12.98 8.52
N ASN A 65 25.54 12.22 8.40
CA ASN A 65 24.99 11.84 7.09
C ASN A 65 24.46 13.05 6.30
N LYS A 66 23.99 14.10 7.00
CA LYS A 66 23.58 15.39 6.43
C LYS A 66 24.04 16.53 7.33
N ASN A 67 24.47 17.63 6.71
CA ASN A 67 24.78 18.88 7.42
C ASN A 67 23.53 19.74 7.49
N ALA A 68 23.17 20.21 8.68
CA ALA A 68 22.05 21.12 8.87
C ALA A 68 22.41 22.52 8.40
N THR A 69 21.48 23.14 7.69
CA THR A 69 21.55 24.55 7.31
C THR A 69 20.66 25.39 8.22
N ARG A 70 20.86 26.71 8.20
CA ARG A 70 19.97 27.63 8.94
C ARG A 70 18.52 27.55 8.43
N LYS A 71 18.33 27.33 7.13
CA LYS A 71 16.98 27.21 6.55
C LYS A 71 16.28 25.94 7.01
N ASP A 72 17.02 24.85 7.25
CA ASP A 72 16.46 23.62 7.83
C ASP A 72 15.88 23.91 9.22
N ILE A 73 16.61 24.65 10.03
CA ILE A 73 16.23 24.97 11.42
C ILE A 73 15.17 26.07 11.51
N LEU A 74 15.16 27.06 10.62
CA LEU A 74 14.23 28.19 10.68
C LEU A 74 12.96 27.96 9.85
N ASN A 75 13.08 27.38 8.66
CA ASN A 75 11.99 27.25 7.70
C ASN A 75 11.54 25.79 7.50
N GLY A 76 12.33 24.81 7.95
CA GLY A 76 12.02 23.39 7.71
C GLY A 76 12.22 22.98 6.25
N THR A 77 13.23 23.52 5.56
CA THR A 77 13.54 23.15 4.16
C THR A 77 13.78 21.66 3.98
N ASP A 78 14.44 21.02 4.94
CA ASP A 78 14.67 19.58 4.94
C ASP A 78 13.38 18.76 5.11
N TYR A 79 12.40 19.25 5.88
CA TYR A 79 11.07 18.67 5.91
C TYR A 79 10.36 18.82 4.56
N ALA A 80 10.45 20.00 3.93
CA ALA A 80 9.85 20.22 2.61
C ALA A 80 10.45 19.29 1.54
N GLU A 81 11.77 19.09 1.55
CA GLU A 81 12.47 18.13 0.68
C GLU A 81 12.03 16.69 0.95
N TRP A 82 12.01 16.28 2.22
CA TRP A 82 11.64 14.92 2.61
C TRP A 82 10.17 14.59 2.26
N LEU A 83 9.26 15.54 2.53
CA LEU A 83 7.85 15.42 2.19
C LEU A 83 7.58 15.64 0.71
N LYS A 84 8.54 16.16 -0.06
CA LYS A 84 8.35 16.56 -1.47
C LYS A 84 7.24 17.60 -1.64
N LEU A 85 7.20 18.61 -0.76
CA LEU A 85 6.23 19.70 -0.88
C LEU A 85 6.50 20.49 -2.16
N SER A 86 5.44 20.72 -2.95
CA SER A 86 5.56 21.24 -4.31
C SER A 86 4.42 22.21 -4.61
N THR A 87 4.75 23.33 -5.26
CA THR A 87 3.72 24.23 -5.84
C THR A 87 3.03 23.60 -7.05
N LYS A 88 3.52 22.45 -7.54
CA LYS A 88 2.97 21.67 -8.65
C LYS A 88 2.21 20.42 -8.20
N ALA A 89 1.85 20.30 -6.93
CA ALA A 89 1.16 19.13 -6.38
C ALA A 89 -0.09 18.70 -7.18
N GLN A 90 -0.81 19.66 -7.78
CA GLN A 90 -1.95 19.36 -8.65
C GLN A 90 -1.52 18.68 -9.96
N GLN A 91 -0.42 19.09 -10.59
CA GLN A 91 0.11 18.42 -11.77
C GLN A 91 0.64 17.02 -11.41
N GLU A 92 1.28 16.88 -10.26
CA GLU A 92 1.73 15.59 -9.74
C GLU A 92 0.55 14.65 -9.47
N ALA A 93 -0.56 15.18 -8.94
CA ALA A 93 -1.81 14.44 -8.78
C ALA A 93 -2.31 13.90 -10.13
N TYR A 94 -2.42 14.74 -11.16
CA TYR A 94 -2.85 14.26 -12.49
C TYR A 94 -1.92 13.20 -13.09
N VAL A 95 -0.60 13.36 -12.94
CA VAL A 95 0.37 12.34 -13.38
C VAL A 95 0.18 11.02 -12.63
N GLN A 96 -0.10 11.10 -11.33
CA GLN A 96 -0.35 9.92 -10.50
C GLN A 96 -1.67 9.25 -10.86
N LEU A 97 -2.72 10.03 -11.13
CA LEU A 97 -4.03 9.55 -11.55
C LEU A 97 -3.92 8.78 -12.87
N ALA A 98 -3.26 9.36 -13.88
CA ALA A 98 -3.05 8.71 -15.17
C ALA A 98 -2.28 7.39 -15.06
N LYS A 99 -1.23 7.33 -14.21
CA LYS A 99 -0.49 6.07 -13.96
C LYS A 99 -1.37 5.01 -13.32
N TYR A 100 -2.24 5.41 -12.41
CA TYR A 100 -3.08 4.50 -11.66
C TYR A 100 -4.22 3.96 -12.50
N THR A 101 -4.87 4.84 -13.26
CA THR A 101 -5.80 4.49 -14.33
C THR A 101 -5.22 3.41 -15.25
N GLN A 102 -3.97 3.55 -15.69
CA GLN A 102 -3.31 2.53 -16.52
C GLN A 102 -3.14 1.17 -15.80
N GLN A 103 -2.93 1.16 -14.48
CA GLN A 103 -2.78 -0.07 -13.69
C GLN A 103 -4.11 -0.76 -13.38
N LEU A 104 -5.22 -0.01 -13.44
CA LEU A 104 -6.59 -0.52 -13.27
C LEU A 104 -7.18 -1.07 -14.55
N MET A 105 -6.59 -0.75 -15.71
CA MET A 105 -6.98 -1.35 -16.98
C MET A 105 -6.90 -2.87 -16.89
N SER A 106 -7.91 -3.52 -17.45
CA SER A 106 -8.04 -4.97 -17.47
C SER A 106 -8.30 -5.44 -18.88
N ASP A 107 -7.65 -6.53 -19.26
CA ASP A 107 -7.96 -7.24 -20.49
C ASP A 107 -9.24 -8.08 -20.32
N PHE A 108 -9.87 -8.43 -21.45
CA PHE A 108 -10.98 -9.38 -21.50
C PHE A 108 -10.46 -10.80 -21.57
N VAL A 109 -10.92 -11.66 -20.67
CA VAL A 109 -10.55 -13.08 -20.60
C VAL A 109 -11.81 -13.94 -20.60
N SER A 110 -11.67 -15.18 -21.08
CA SER A 110 -12.75 -16.16 -20.99
C SER A 110 -12.87 -16.62 -19.54
N TYR A 111 -14.07 -16.60 -18.99
CA TYR A 111 -14.36 -17.26 -17.72
C TYR A 111 -14.68 -18.73 -17.98
N ASP A 112 -14.33 -19.58 -17.02
CA ASP A 112 -14.70 -21.00 -17.07
C ASP A 112 -16.21 -21.08 -16.98
N TYR A 113 -16.84 -21.79 -17.92
CA TYR A 113 -18.28 -21.84 -18.08
C TYR A 113 -18.78 -23.27 -18.20
N GLN A 114 -19.78 -23.62 -17.41
CA GLN A 114 -20.43 -24.92 -17.42
C GLN A 114 -21.84 -24.77 -17.98
N GLN A 115 -22.10 -25.44 -19.11
CA GLN A 115 -23.42 -25.48 -19.75
C GLN A 115 -24.11 -26.83 -19.56
N GLN A 116 -25.44 -26.76 -19.52
CA GLN A 116 -26.40 -27.86 -19.57
C GLN A 116 -27.43 -27.57 -20.68
N GLY A 117 -28.14 -28.60 -21.17
CA GLY A 117 -29.07 -28.49 -22.29
C GLY A 117 -28.45 -28.95 -23.61
N SER A 118 -28.69 -28.21 -24.71
CA SER A 118 -28.22 -28.62 -26.04
C SER A 118 -26.73 -28.33 -26.30
N LEU A 119 -25.87 -29.24 -25.83
CA LEU A 119 -24.41 -29.13 -25.94
C LEU A 119 -23.86 -29.30 -27.38
N GLY A 120 -24.66 -29.86 -28.29
CA GLY A 120 -24.24 -30.24 -29.65
C GLY A 120 -24.67 -29.26 -30.75
N ASP A 121 -25.48 -28.26 -30.41
CA ASP A 121 -25.97 -27.26 -31.37
C ASP A 121 -25.51 -25.84 -31.02
N LEU A 122 -25.33 -25.57 -29.73
CA LEU A 122 -24.92 -24.28 -29.20
C LEU A 122 -23.73 -24.44 -28.26
N LYS A 123 -22.72 -23.58 -28.46
CA LYS A 123 -21.60 -23.41 -27.54
C LYS A 123 -21.60 -21.97 -27.05
N VAL A 124 -21.58 -21.81 -25.73
CA VAL A 124 -21.57 -20.49 -25.10
C VAL A 124 -20.22 -20.25 -24.44
N GLN A 125 -19.67 -19.08 -24.67
CA GLN A 125 -18.48 -18.57 -23.99
C GLN A 125 -18.81 -17.24 -23.33
N VAL A 126 -18.40 -17.11 -22.07
CA VAL A 126 -18.60 -15.88 -21.28
C VAL A 126 -17.24 -15.24 -21.07
N TYR A 127 -17.13 -13.97 -21.42
CA TYR A 127 -15.93 -13.17 -21.23
C TYR A 127 -16.21 -11.99 -20.31
N GLY A 128 -15.24 -11.67 -19.47
CA GLY A 128 -15.26 -10.51 -18.59
C GLY A 128 -13.83 -10.01 -18.35
N PRO A 129 -13.66 -8.98 -17.50
CA PRO A 129 -12.34 -8.47 -17.18
C PRO A 129 -11.54 -9.51 -16.40
N ASP A 130 -10.25 -9.62 -16.67
CA ASP A 130 -9.31 -10.36 -15.81
C ASP A 130 -9.32 -9.83 -14.35
N LYS A 131 -9.59 -8.53 -14.17
CA LYS A 131 -9.57 -7.87 -12.87
C LYS A 131 -10.78 -6.96 -12.66
N VAL A 132 -11.44 -7.18 -11.53
CA VAL A 132 -12.52 -6.35 -11.00
C VAL A 132 -12.16 -5.96 -9.56
N TYR A 133 -11.84 -4.70 -9.34
CA TYR A 133 -11.43 -4.20 -8.02
C TYR A 133 -12.64 -3.75 -7.21
N GLY A 134 -12.82 -4.37 -6.04
CA GLY A 134 -13.90 -4.07 -5.10
C GLY A 134 -15.31 -4.25 -5.68
N PHE A 135 -16.22 -3.33 -5.34
CA PHE A 135 -17.65 -3.42 -5.68
C PHE A 135 -17.98 -2.85 -7.06
N SER A 136 -17.08 -3.04 -8.02
CA SER A 136 -17.19 -2.44 -9.36
C SER A 136 -18.26 -3.11 -10.22
N ALA A 137 -18.92 -2.30 -11.05
CA ALA A 137 -19.61 -2.80 -12.24
C ALA A 137 -18.57 -3.21 -13.28
N PHE A 138 -18.87 -4.19 -14.11
CA PHE A 138 -17.93 -4.72 -15.10
C PHE A 138 -18.64 -5.09 -16.41
N PRO A 139 -17.97 -4.91 -17.56
CA PRO A 139 -18.49 -5.32 -18.85
C PRO A 139 -18.44 -6.84 -19.01
N VAL A 140 -19.42 -7.44 -19.67
CA VAL A 140 -19.51 -8.87 -19.95
C VAL A 140 -19.85 -9.07 -21.41
N GLN A 141 -19.19 -10.02 -22.06
CA GLN A 141 -19.48 -10.44 -23.41
C GLN A 141 -19.90 -11.92 -23.43
N ILE A 142 -21.00 -12.19 -24.10
CA ILE A 142 -21.52 -13.54 -24.35
C ILE A 142 -21.31 -13.85 -25.82
N LYS A 143 -20.56 -14.89 -26.11
CA LYS A 143 -20.36 -15.39 -27.48
C LYS A 143 -21.09 -16.72 -27.61
N ILE A 144 -21.99 -16.78 -28.59
CA ILE A 144 -22.76 -17.96 -28.94
C ILE A 144 -22.25 -18.44 -30.30
N THR A 145 -21.77 -19.68 -30.35
CA THR A 145 -21.35 -20.34 -31.59
C THR A 145 -22.35 -21.43 -31.92
N VAL A 146 -22.91 -21.36 -33.13
CA VAL A 146 -23.88 -22.32 -33.63
C VAL A 146 -23.20 -23.31 -34.57
N ASP A 147 -23.33 -24.61 -34.30
CA ASP A 147 -22.73 -25.62 -35.18
C ASP A 147 -23.45 -25.62 -36.55
N LYS A 148 -22.66 -25.62 -37.64
CA LYS A 148 -23.17 -25.61 -39.01
C LYS A 148 -23.87 -26.93 -39.34
N LYS A 149 -25.11 -26.86 -39.85
CA LYS A 149 -25.88 -28.01 -40.32
C LYS A 149 -26.20 -27.87 -41.81
N LYS A 150 -26.53 -29.00 -42.44
CA LYS A 150 -27.08 -29.05 -43.80
C LYS A 150 -28.61 -29.20 -43.72
N PRO A 151 -29.37 -28.62 -44.65
CA PRO A 151 -28.92 -27.70 -45.71
C PRO A 151 -28.41 -26.36 -45.16
N ASP A 152 -27.77 -25.52 -45.98
CA ASP A 152 -27.16 -24.26 -45.52
C ASP A 152 -28.19 -23.26 -44.94
N TRP A 153 -29.48 -23.46 -45.21
CA TRP A 153 -30.60 -22.70 -44.63
C TRP A 153 -31.28 -23.41 -43.45
N ALA A 154 -30.68 -24.45 -42.86
CA ALA A 154 -31.17 -25.08 -41.64
C ALA A 154 -30.84 -24.19 -40.43
N TYR A 155 -31.67 -23.19 -40.20
CA TYR A 155 -31.40 -22.16 -39.21
C TYR A 155 -31.71 -22.61 -37.79
N LEU A 156 -30.96 -22.05 -36.84
CA LEU A 156 -31.38 -21.92 -35.45
C LEU A 156 -31.96 -20.53 -35.25
N HIS A 157 -33.16 -20.51 -34.70
CA HIS A 157 -33.95 -19.33 -34.35
C HIS A 157 -33.63 -18.97 -32.91
N LEU A 158 -32.96 -17.83 -32.70
CA LEU A 158 -32.60 -17.35 -31.36
C LEU A 158 -33.71 -16.45 -30.79
N HIS A 159 -34.52 -16.97 -29.86
CA HIS A 159 -35.68 -16.24 -29.33
C HIS A 159 -35.31 -15.35 -28.16
N SER A 160 -34.49 -15.84 -27.23
CA SER A 160 -34.01 -14.99 -26.14
C SER A 160 -32.66 -15.41 -25.58
N VAL A 161 -31.92 -14.42 -25.09
CA VAL A 161 -30.73 -14.61 -24.27
C VAL A 161 -30.91 -13.80 -23.00
N LYS A 162 -30.69 -14.44 -21.85
CA LYS A 162 -30.80 -13.82 -20.54
C LYS A 162 -29.51 -14.06 -19.77
N VAL A 163 -28.93 -12.99 -19.23
CA VAL A 163 -27.69 -13.02 -18.45
C VAL A 163 -27.90 -12.31 -17.11
N TYR A 164 -27.29 -12.81 -16.04
CA TYR A 164 -27.42 -12.25 -14.69
C TYR A 164 -26.23 -12.64 -13.81
N VAL A 165 -26.07 -11.95 -12.69
CA VAL A 165 -25.13 -12.35 -11.62
C VAL A 165 -25.88 -13.18 -10.58
N ILE A 166 -25.25 -14.26 -10.13
CA ILE A 166 -25.72 -15.13 -9.05
C ILE A 166 -24.84 -14.89 -7.84
N ASN A 167 -25.41 -14.40 -6.74
CA ASN A 167 -24.71 -14.45 -5.46
C ASN A 167 -24.64 -15.91 -5.00
N THR A 168 -23.44 -16.49 -4.94
CA THR A 168 -23.27 -17.93 -4.59
C THR A 168 -23.58 -18.23 -3.12
N GLU A 169 -23.59 -17.22 -2.27
CA GLU A 169 -23.87 -17.35 -0.84
C GLU A 169 -25.38 -17.36 -0.56
N THR A 170 -26.17 -16.61 -1.34
CA THR A 170 -27.63 -16.46 -1.13
C THR A 170 -28.49 -17.10 -2.22
N GLY A 171 -27.92 -17.43 -3.38
CA GLY A 171 -28.62 -17.89 -4.58
C GLY A 171 -29.38 -16.77 -5.33
N GLN A 172 -29.28 -15.52 -4.89
CA GLN A 172 -30.01 -14.41 -5.49
C GLN A 172 -29.47 -14.07 -6.88
N LYS A 173 -30.38 -13.98 -7.86
CA LYS A 173 -30.09 -13.46 -9.22
C LYS A 173 -30.28 -11.95 -9.25
N ILE A 174 -29.27 -11.21 -9.68
CA ILE A 174 -29.27 -9.74 -9.76
C ILE A 174 -28.77 -9.25 -11.13
N TRP A 175 -29.08 -8.00 -11.46
CA TRP A 175 -28.66 -7.33 -12.70
C TRP A 175 -29.06 -8.06 -13.99
N THR A 176 -30.18 -8.77 -13.98
CA THR A 176 -30.64 -9.54 -15.14
C THR A 176 -30.81 -8.64 -16.37
N ARG A 177 -30.21 -9.05 -17.50
CA ARG A 177 -30.42 -8.47 -18.83
C ARG A 177 -31.04 -9.54 -19.71
N THR A 178 -32.08 -9.19 -20.45
CA THR A 178 -32.73 -10.09 -21.40
C THR A 178 -32.82 -9.44 -22.76
N TRP A 179 -32.25 -10.09 -23.78
CA TRP A 179 -32.52 -9.82 -25.18
C TRP A 179 -33.60 -10.79 -25.64
N SER A 180 -34.64 -10.27 -26.29
CA SER A 180 -35.75 -11.07 -26.80
C SER A 180 -36.09 -10.58 -28.20
N TRP A 181 -36.31 -11.52 -29.10
CA TRP A 181 -36.67 -11.27 -30.49
C TRP A 181 -37.97 -12.00 -30.83
N SER A 182 -38.73 -11.47 -31.78
CA SER A 182 -40.00 -12.07 -32.21
C SER A 182 -40.31 -11.67 -33.64
N GLY A 183 -41.01 -12.54 -34.39
CA GLY A 183 -41.35 -12.26 -35.78
C GLY A 183 -40.10 -12.16 -36.65
N ASP A 184 -40.07 -11.16 -37.54
CA ASP A 184 -39.00 -11.00 -38.53
C ASP A 184 -37.65 -10.56 -37.93
N ASP A 185 -37.63 -10.15 -36.65
CA ASP A 185 -36.41 -9.71 -35.96
C ASP A 185 -35.61 -10.87 -35.33
N VAL A 186 -36.12 -12.11 -35.38
CA VAL A 186 -35.46 -13.29 -34.81
C VAL A 186 -34.16 -13.58 -35.57
N PRO A 187 -32.99 -13.59 -34.88
CA PRO A 187 -31.73 -13.97 -35.52
C PRO A 187 -31.78 -15.41 -35.99
N LEU A 188 -31.51 -15.60 -37.29
CA LEU A 188 -31.38 -16.90 -37.94
C LEU A 188 -29.90 -17.25 -38.10
N LEU A 189 -29.45 -18.31 -37.43
CA LEU A 189 -28.03 -18.65 -37.31
C LEU A 189 -27.74 -20.06 -37.87
N ASN A 190 -26.73 -20.20 -38.73
CA ASN A 190 -26.25 -21.52 -39.16
C ASN A 190 -24.74 -21.53 -39.45
N GLY A 191 -23.94 -22.00 -38.48
CA GLY A 191 -22.48 -21.91 -38.56
C GLY A 191 -21.92 -20.55 -38.18
N ASP A 192 -22.78 -19.65 -37.71
CA ASP A 192 -22.44 -18.27 -37.37
C ASP A 192 -22.01 -18.12 -35.89
N GLU A 193 -21.29 -17.02 -35.63
CA GLU A 193 -21.02 -16.54 -34.29
C GLU A 193 -21.90 -15.33 -34.00
N PHE A 194 -22.55 -15.34 -32.83
CA PHE A 194 -23.40 -14.25 -32.36
C PHE A 194 -22.86 -13.72 -31.02
N VAL A 195 -22.62 -12.41 -30.94
CA VAL A 195 -21.96 -11.78 -29.80
C VAL A 195 -22.85 -10.72 -29.19
N LEU A 196 -23.04 -10.80 -27.87
CA LEU A 196 -23.81 -9.86 -27.07
C LEU A 196 -22.93 -9.25 -25.98
N GLY A 197 -23.11 -7.97 -25.68
CA GLY A 197 -22.38 -7.26 -24.64
C GLY A 197 -23.33 -6.63 -23.63
N THR A 198 -23.00 -6.69 -22.34
CA THR A 198 -23.77 -5.99 -21.30
C THR A 198 -22.89 -5.55 -20.14
N VAL A 199 -23.46 -4.79 -19.20
CA VAL A 199 -22.83 -4.45 -17.92
C VAL A 199 -23.50 -5.24 -16.81
N LEU A 200 -22.70 -5.91 -16.00
CA LEU A 200 -23.10 -6.54 -14.75
C LEU A 200 -22.37 -5.88 -13.58
N LYS A 201 -22.71 -6.27 -12.35
CA LYS A 201 -22.04 -5.82 -11.14
C LYS A 201 -22.02 -6.92 -10.10
N VAL A 202 -20.97 -6.95 -9.28
CA VAL A 202 -20.88 -7.84 -8.14
C VAL A 202 -22.04 -7.60 -7.14
N PRO A 203 -22.40 -8.57 -6.29
CA PRO A 203 -23.34 -8.35 -5.20
C PRO A 203 -22.85 -7.24 -4.25
N ASP A 204 -23.76 -6.34 -3.83
CA ASP A 204 -23.39 -5.15 -3.04
C ASP A 204 -24.51 -4.69 -2.12
N ASP A 205 -24.34 -4.95 -0.82
CA ASP A 205 -25.27 -4.54 0.24
C ASP A 205 -25.00 -3.11 0.76
N TYR A 206 -23.90 -2.48 0.33
CA TYR A 206 -23.39 -1.22 0.86
C TYR A 206 -23.76 0.01 0.04
N ALA A 207 -24.07 -0.15 -1.25
CA ALA A 207 -24.36 0.96 -2.16
C ALA A 207 -25.41 1.96 -1.62
N TYR A 208 -26.49 1.46 -1.03
CA TYR A 208 -27.55 2.32 -0.48
C TYR A 208 -27.15 3.02 0.83
N MET A 209 -26.27 2.40 1.62
CA MET A 209 -25.68 3.07 2.79
C MET A 209 -24.84 4.27 2.36
N VAL A 210 -24.07 4.13 1.28
CA VAL A 210 -23.30 5.24 0.70
C VAL A 210 -24.22 6.29 0.08
N ARG A 211 -25.23 5.89 -0.69
CA ARG A 211 -26.25 6.80 -1.23
C ARG A 211 -26.83 7.68 -0.13
N ASP A 212 -27.27 7.07 0.96
CA ASP A 212 -27.90 7.79 2.06
C ASP A 212 -26.90 8.73 2.75
N ALA A 213 -25.64 8.32 2.93
CA ALA A 213 -24.57 9.19 3.44
C ALA A 213 -24.27 10.37 2.50
N VAL A 214 -24.25 10.16 1.18
CA VAL A 214 -24.05 11.20 0.16
C VAL A 214 -25.25 12.15 0.08
N TYR A 215 -26.48 11.67 0.25
CA TYR A 215 -27.67 12.50 0.12
C TYR A 215 -28.00 13.27 1.40
N SER A 216 -28.01 12.58 2.53
CA SER A 216 -28.34 13.18 3.83
C SER A 216 -27.16 13.89 4.48
N GLY A 217 -25.93 13.55 4.11
CA GLY A 217 -24.73 14.00 4.82
C GLY A 217 -24.43 13.22 6.10
N ASN A 218 -25.22 12.19 6.43
CA ASN A 218 -25.03 11.37 7.63
C ASN A 218 -23.86 10.38 7.45
N PHE A 219 -22.64 10.86 7.64
CA PHE A 219 -21.44 10.04 7.72
C PHE A 219 -20.98 9.89 9.18
N ASN A 220 -21.09 8.69 9.73
CA ASN A 220 -20.79 8.39 11.13
C ASN A 220 -19.87 7.17 11.25
N ARG A 221 -19.46 6.83 12.48
CA ARG A 221 -18.56 5.71 12.77
C ARG A 221 -19.08 4.36 12.23
N ALA A 222 -20.38 4.10 12.31
CA ALA A 222 -20.95 2.84 11.86
C ALA A 222 -20.89 2.73 10.33
N VAL A 223 -21.21 3.81 9.61
CA VAL A 223 -21.06 3.89 8.14
C VAL A 223 -19.60 3.68 7.77
N TYR A 224 -18.68 4.42 8.39
CA TYR A 224 -17.24 4.26 8.17
C TYR A 224 -16.80 2.80 8.37
N HIS A 225 -17.09 2.23 9.54
CA HIS A 225 -16.68 0.88 9.89
C HIS A 225 -17.27 -0.19 8.96
N ASN A 226 -18.53 -0.06 8.55
CA ASN A 226 -19.14 -1.01 7.63
C ASN A 226 -18.49 -0.95 6.24
N LEU A 227 -18.20 0.25 5.75
CA LEU A 227 -17.58 0.42 4.43
C LEU A 227 -16.10 0.00 4.42
N THR A 228 -15.34 0.27 5.49
CA THR A 228 -13.92 -0.11 5.56
C THR A 228 -13.70 -1.62 5.73
N ASN A 229 -14.71 -2.34 6.23
CA ASN A 229 -14.68 -3.80 6.41
C ASN A 229 -15.53 -4.55 5.38
N ALA A 230 -16.00 -3.87 4.34
CA ALA A 230 -16.82 -4.47 3.30
C ALA A 230 -16.01 -5.51 2.51
N VAL A 231 -16.60 -6.69 2.29
CA VAL A 231 -16.03 -7.78 1.51
C VAL A 231 -16.95 -8.09 0.35
N VAL A 232 -16.38 -8.25 -0.85
CA VAL A 232 -17.13 -8.62 -2.06
C VAL A 232 -17.58 -10.08 -1.92
N PRO A 233 -18.90 -10.36 -1.96
CA PRO A 233 -19.41 -11.73 -1.91
C PRO A 233 -19.00 -12.53 -3.15
N ARG A 234 -18.88 -13.85 -3.01
CA ARG A 234 -18.61 -14.72 -4.18
C ARG A 234 -19.82 -14.75 -5.11
N PHE A 235 -19.56 -14.65 -6.42
CA PHE A 235 -20.61 -14.68 -7.43
C PHE A 235 -20.19 -15.43 -8.70
N GLU A 236 -21.19 -15.82 -9.48
CA GLU A 236 -21.03 -16.35 -10.83
C GLU A 236 -21.96 -15.63 -11.82
N ILE A 237 -21.72 -15.79 -13.12
CA ILE A 237 -22.54 -15.23 -14.19
C ILE A 237 -23.35 -16.36 -14.79
N GLY A 238 -24.68 -16.27 -14.67
CA GLY A 238 -25.61 -17.21 -15.29
C GLY A 238 -26.07 -16.74 -16.67
N VAL A 239 -26.21 -17.67 -17.61
CA VAL A 239 -26.76 -17.44 -18.95
C VAL A 239 -27.85 -18.46 -19.25
N GLU A 240 -29.00 -17.99 -19.72
CA GLU A 240 -30.15 -18.78 -20.16
C GLU A 240 -30.44 -18.39 -21.63
N ILE A 241 -30.49 -19.36 -22.53
CA ILE A 241 -30.77 -19.19 -23.96
C ILE A 241 -31.99 -20.02 -24.32
N ASP A 242 -32.96 -19.37 -24.96
CA ASP A 242 -34.14 -19.97 -25.58
C ASP A 242 -33.97 -19.90 -27.09
N ALA A 243 -33.98 -21.07 -27.74
CA ALA A 243 -33.77 -21.18 -29.17
C ALA A 243 -34.44 -22.42 -29.76
N GLN A 244 -34.79 -22.36 -31.04
CA GLN A 244 -35.37 -23.49 -31.76
C GLN A 244 -34.58 -23.80 -33.03
N ARG A 245 -34.32 -25.07 -33.29
CA ARG A 245 -33.62 -25.54 -34.48
C ARG A 245 -34.59 -26.13 -35.49
N GLU A 246 -34.44 -25.73 -36.74
CA GLU A 246 -35.09 -26.39 -37.86
C GLU A 246 -34.46 -27.77 -38.14
N MET A 247 -35.31 -28.81 -38.13
CA MET A 247 -34.89 -30.17 -38.43
C MET A 247 -35.28 -30.54 -39.86
N TRP A 248 -34.30 -30.65 -40.74
CA TRP A 248 -34.49 -31.00 -42.14
C TRP A 248 -34.11 -32.47 -42.39
N GLU A 249 -35.01 -33.24 -43.01
CA GLU A 249 -34.65 -34.53 -43.61
C GLU A 249 -34.25 -34.33 -45.06
N TRP A 250 -33.38 -35.20 -45.58
CA TRP A 250 -33.00 -35.18 -47.00
C TRP A 250 -33.34 -36.52 -47.65
N LYS A 251 -33.88 -36.45 -48.88
CA LYS A 251 -34.21 -37.59 -49.73
C LYS A 251 -33.70 -37.33 -51.13
N THR A 252 -33.31 -38.37 -51.86
CA THR A 252 -33.02 -38.26 -53.28
C THR A 252 -34.32 -38.05 -54.05
N ALA A 253 -34.33 -37.09 -54.98
CA ALA A 253 -35.45 -36.84 -55.89
C ALA A 253 -34.89 -36.46 -57.26
N ASP A 254 -35.44 -37.02 -58.33
CA ASP A 254 -34.97 -36.79 -59.70
C ASP A 254 -35.56 -35.50 -60.30
N SER A 255 -36.58 -34.90 -59.66
CA SER A 255 -37.24 -33.67 -60.11
C SER A 255 -37.91 -32.90 -58.97
N GLN A 256 -38.25 -31.63 -59.24
CA GLN A 256 -39.07 -30.80 -58.35
C GLN A 256 -40.44 -31.45 -58.08
N GLU A 257 -41.06 -32.06 -59.09
CA GLU A 257 -42.38 -32.68 -58.96
C GLU A 257 -42.33 -33.88 -58.00
N GLU A 258 -41.28 -34.70 -58.09
CA GLU A 258 -41.04 -35.78 -57.13
C GLU A 258 -40.78 -35.25 -55.73
N CYS A 259 -40.00 -34.18 -55.57
CA CYS A 259 -39.78 -33.54 -54.27
C CYS A 259 -41.08 -33.03 -53.64
N ASN A 260 -41.95 -32.37 -54.42
CA ASN A 260 -43.26 -31.92 -53.96
C ASN A 260 -44.12 -33.09 -53.45
N ASN A 261 -44.09 -34.23 -54.15
CA ASN A 261 -44.80 -35.45 -53.75
C ASN A 261 -44.22 -36.06 -52.47
N LEU A 262 -42.89 -36.09 -52.32
CA LEU A 262 -42.21 -36.59 -51.12
C LEU A 262 -42.45 -35.72 -49.88
N ALA A 263 -42.55 -34.40 -50.06
CA ALA A 263 -42.77 -33.44 -48.98
C ALA A 263 -44.18 -33.51 -48.38
N GLY A 264 -45.18 -33.98 -49.16
CA GLY A 264 -46.54 -34.21 -48.65
C GLY A 264 -47.21 -32.95 -48.08
N GLY A 265 -46.92 -31.78 -48.64
CA GLY A 265 -47.45 -30.49 -48.18
C GLY A 265 -46.67 -29.81 -47.05
N LYS A 266 -45.59 -30.43 -46.55
CA LYS A 266 -44.63 -29.75 -45.66
C LYS A 266 -43.77 -28.76 -46.44
N GLU A 267 -43.17 -27.81 -45.72
CA GLU A 267 -42.16 -26.92 -46.29
C GLU A 267 -40.95 -27.72 -46.79
N HIS A 268 -40.48 -27.43 -47.99
CA HIS A 268 -39.45 -28.20 -48.67
C HIS A 268 -38.68 -27.35 -49.69
N VAL A 269 -37.45 -27.77 -49.97
CA VAL A 269 -36.58 -27.16 -50.98
C VAL A 269 -35.91 -28.26 -51.79
N TYR A 270 -36.06 -28.19 -53.12
CA TYR A 270 -35.36 -29.08 -54.04
C TYR A 270 -34.05 -28.44 -54.51
N ASP A 271 -32.93 -29.10 -54.25
CA ASP A 271 -31.64 -28.72 -54.81
C ASP A 271 -31.36 -29.56 -56.07
N SER A 272 -31.58 -28.95 -57.24
CA SER A 272 -31.38 -29.59 -58.53
C SER A 272 -29.91 -29.94 -58.82
N ASN A 273 -28.95 -29.27 -58.17
CA ASN A 273 -27.52 -29.54 -58.39
C ASN A 273 -27.09 -30.84 -57.70
N SER A 274 -27.72 -31.18 -56.58
CA SER A 274 -27.43 -32.40 -55.81
C SER A 274 -28.52 -33.47 -55.89
N SER A 275 -29.59 -33.23 -56.68
CA SER A 275 -30.75 -34.13 -56.78
C SER A 275 -31.32 -34.49 -55.41
N THR A 276 -31.34 -33.52 -54.50
CA THR A 276 -31.71 -33.71 -53.09
C THR A 276 -32.94 -32.86 -52.76
N CYS A 277 -33.97 -33.51 -52.25
CA CYS A 277 -35.14 -32.89 -51.67
C CYS A 277 -34.95 -32.76 -50.16
N TYR A 278 -34.87 -31.53 -49.65
CA TYR A 278 -34.86 -31.23 -48.22
C TYR A 278 -36.28 -30.92 -47.77
N ILE A 279 -36.75 -31.59 -46.71
CA ILE A 279 -38.10 -31.41 -46.18
C ILE A 279 -37.99 -31.01 -44.71
N LEU A 280 -38.65 -29.92 -44.32
CA LEU A 280 -38.71 -29.50 -42.92
C LEU A 280 -39.60 -30.48 -42.15
N THR A 281 -39.01 -31.16 -41.19
CA THR A 281 -39.69 -32.21 -40.42
C THR A 281 -40.26 -31.71 -39.12
N ASP A 282 -39.52 -30.86 -38.41
CA ASP A 282 -39.85 -30.39 -37.07
C ASP A 282 -39.09 -29.11 -36.70
N MET A 283 -39.52 -28.47 -35.62
CA MET A 283 -38.82 -27.39 -34.91
C MET A 283 -38.54 -27.85 -33.49
N VAL A 284 -37.27 -27.97 -33.11
CA VAL A 284 -36.87 -28.56 -31.83
C VAL A 284 -36.25 -27.53 -30.90
N ASP A 285 -36.75 -27.46 -29.68
CA ASP A 285 -36.20 -26.61 -28.63
C ASP A 285 -34.75 -27.01 -28.34
N THR A 286 -33.87 -26.01 -28.36
CA THR A 286 -32.41 -26.13 -28.27
C THR A 286 -31.89 -25.27 -27.12
N ASP A 287 -32.64 -25.23 -26.03
CA ASP A 287 -32.34 -24.36 -24.90
C ASP A 287 -31.01 -24.71 -24.24
N VAL A 288 -30.32 -23.68 -23.76
CA VAL A 288 -29.07 -23.80 -23.01
C VAL A 288 -29.19 -23.01 -21.72
N THR A 289 -28.80 -23.62 -20.61
CA THR A 289 -28.59 -22.90 -19.36
C THR A 289 -27.21 -23.23 -18.84
N GLY A 290 -26.49 -22.24 -18.34
CA GLY A 290 -25.20 -22.47 -17.72
C GLY A 290 -24.77 -21.30 -16.87
N GLU A 291 -23.67 -21.52 -16.17
CA GLU A 291 -23.06 -20.53 -15.29
C GLU A 291 -21.54 -20.62 -15.33
N THR A 292 -20.90 -19.50 -15.03
CA THR A 292 -19.44 -19.50 -14.82
C THR A 292 -19.09 -20.24 -13.53
N THR A 293 -17.83 -20.67 -13.42
CA THR A 293 -17.27 -21.28 -12.19
C THR A 293 -16.02 -20.57 -11.67
N SER A 294 -15.68 -19.43 -12.29
CA SER A 294 -14.45 -18.69 -12.03
C SER A 294 -14.65 -17.18 -11.94
N ALA A 295 -15.87 -16.65 -12.09
CA ALA A 295 -16.04 -15.20 -12.21
C ALA A 295 -15.57 -14.45 -10.96
N TYR A 296 -15.87 -14.99 -9.77
CA TYR A 296 -15.40 -14.39 -8.51
C TYR A 296 -13.87 -14.37 -8.36
N MET A 297 -13.14 -15.26 -9.05
CA MET A 297 -11.67 -15.33 -8.95
C MET A 297 -10.97 -14.13 -9.60
N HIS A 298 -11.70 -13.39 -10.43
CA HIS A 298 -11.24 -12.14 -11.04
C HIS A 298 -11.51 -10.91 -10.16
N THR A 299 -12.13 -11.10 -8.98
CA THR A 299 -12.28 -10.01 -8.00
C THR A 299 -11.12 -9.91 -7.05
N SER A 300 -10.71 -8.68 -6.77
CA SER A 300 -9.71 -8.40 -5.75
C SER A 300 -10.09 -7.17 -4.94
N GLY A 301 -9.55 -7.09 -3.71
CA GLY A 301 -9.67 -5.90 -2.87
C GLY A 301 -8.84 -4.73 -3.42
N VAL A 302 -8.56 -3.76 -2.57
CA VAL A 302 -7.72 -2.62 -2.93
C VAL A 302 -6.33 -3.10 -3.32
N PRO A 303 -5.83 -2.76 -4.52
CA PRO A 303 -4.48 -3.14 -4.90
C PRO A 303 -3.43 -2.37 -4.09
N ASP A 304 -2.27 -2.99 -3.81
CA ASP A 304 -1.16 -2.34 -3.10
C ASP A 304 -0.68 -1.06 -3.80
N PHE A 305 -0.77 -1.01 -5.13
CA PHE A 305 -0.42 0.18 -5.91
C PHE A 305 -1.42 1.34 -5.75
N GLY A 306 -2.61 1.08 -5.19
CA GLY A 306 -3.59 2.09 -4.80
C GLY A 306 -3.24 2.83 -3.50
N GLN A 307 -2.20 2.40 -2.78
CA GLN A 307 -1.66 3.10 -1.60
C GLN A 307 -0.49 3.99 -2.00
N TRP A 308 -0.76 5.28 -2.22
CA TRP A 308 0.24 6.25 -2.67
C TRP A 308 0.05 7.61 -1.99
N GLY A 309 1.12 8.38 -1.92
CA GLY A 309 1.22 9.64 -1.16
C GLY A 309 2.47 9.63 -0.28
N ASN A 310 3.05 10.81 -0.04
CA ASN A 310 4.30 10.91 0.72
C ASN A 310 4.09 11.31 2.18
N LEU A 311 2.84 11.63 2.55
CA LEU A 311 2.51 12.10 3.89
C LEU A 311 1.46 11.21 4.55
N THR A 312 1.78 10.80 5.77
CA THR A 312 0.88 10.12 6.71
C THR A 312 0.71 11.04 7.93
N ALA A 313 -0.49 11.04 8.51
CA ALA A 313 -0.92 11.91 9.61
C ALA A 313 -0.93 13.41 9.27
N SER A 314 0.21 14.09 9.41
CA SER A 314 0.38 15.54 9.21
C SER A 314 1.86 15.87 9.12
N ALA A 315 2.21 16.98 8.46
CA ALA A 315 3.53 17.59 8.64
C ALA A 315 3.64 18.20 10.06
N PRO A 316 4.87 18.33 10.61
CA PRO A 316 5.08 18.91 11.94
C PRO A 316 4.49 20.31 12.07
N LYS A 317 3.80 20.59 13.18
CA LYS A 317 3.26 21.93 13.46
C LYS A 317 4.34 23.01 13.61
N SER A 318 5.60 22.62 13.83
CA SER A 318 6.74 23.55 13.81
C SER A 318 6.93 24.23 12.43
N MET A 319 6.26 23.75 11.38
CA MET A 319 6.24 24.35 10.04
C MET A 319 5.10 25.36 9.82
N LEU A 320 4.22 25.62 10.80
CA LEU A 320 3.05 26.51 10.64
C LEU A 320 3.39 27.93 10.19
N ASN A 321 4.59 28.43 10.54
CA ASN A 321 5.07 29.76 10.17
C ASN A 321 5.99 29.76 8.92
N SER A 322 6.07 28.65 8.20
CA SER A 322 6.90 28.51 6.99
C SER A 322 6.12 28.87 5.72
N GLU A 323 6.84 29.12 4.64
CA GLU A 323 6.25 29.32 3.30
C GLU A 323 5.54 28.06 2.74
N TYR A 324 5.73 26.90 3.37
CA TYR A 324 5.19 25.62 2.92
C TYR A 324 3.77 25.31 3.43
N VAL A 325 3.24 26.12 4.37
CA VAL A 325 1.94 25.87 5.01
C VAL A 325 0.76 25.92 4.05
N GLU A 326 0.85 26.72 2.99
CA GLU A 326 -0.21 26.89 1.99
C GLU A 326 -0.06 25.96 0.78
N MET A 327 1.05 25.20 0.68
CA MET A 327 1.26 24.27 -0.42
C MET A 327 0.32 23.08 -0.29
N TYR A 328 -0.08 22.47 -1.42
CA TYR A 328 -0.81 21.21 -1.38
C TYR A 328 0.15 20.03 -1.34
N GLN A 329 -0.30 18.97 -0.70
CA GLN A 329 0.38 17.70 -0.65
C GLN A 329 -0.60 16.56 -0.86
N ILE A 330 -0.14 15.53 -1.56
CA ILE A 330 -0.84 14.26 -1.71
C ILE A 330 -0.66 13.43 -0.45
N PHE A 331 -1.77 13.05 0.17
CA PHE A 331 -1.78 12.17 1.34
C PHE A 331 -1.79 10.71 0.90
N GLN A 332 -1.16 9.85 1.72
CA GLN A 332 -1.49 8.44 1.66
C GLN A 332 -2.99 8.26 1.87
N GLN A 333 -3.63 7.38 1.12
CA GLN A 333 -5.07 7.20 1.19
C GLN A 333 -5.47 5.73 1.11
N ARG A 334 -6.65 5.42 1.66
CA ARG A 334 -7.31 4.13 1.52
C ARG A 334 -8.52 4.30 0.62
N LEU A 335 -8.72 3.34 -0.26
CA LEU A 335 -9.77 3.34 -1.29
C LEU A 335 -10.75 2.21 -1.00
N TYR A 336 -12.03 2.41 -1.26
CA TYR A 336 -13.06 1.39 -1.04
C TYR A 336 -14.17 1.56 -2.07
N GLY A 337 -14.88 0.47 -2.38
CA GLY A 337 -15.98 0.49 -3.35
C GLY A 337 -15.51 0.09 -4.75
N ALA A 338 -15.93 0.83 -5.77
CA ALA A 338 -15.83 0.44 -7.17
C ALA A 338 -14.61 1.05 -7.90
N LEU A 339 -13.40 0.63 -7.49
CA LEU A 339 -12.12 1.15 -7.97
C LEU A 339 -11.90 0.94 -9.48
N SER A 340 -12.44 -0.14 -10.08
CA SER A 340 -12.30 -0.34 -11.52
C SER A 340 -13.10 0.66 -12.36
N ASN A 341 -14.07 1.37 -11.77
CA ASN A 341 -14.93 2.28 -12.50
C ASN A 341 -14.46 3.72 -12.43
N PHE A 342 -13.86 4.14 -11.32
CA PHE A 342 -13.43 5.52 -11.12
C PHE A 342 -12.40 5.62 -9.98
N GLU A 343 -11.69 6.73 -9.97
CA GLU A 343 -10.63 6.99 -9.03
C GLU A 343 -10.65 8.40 -8.44
N VAL A 344 -10.13 8.51 -7.21
CA VAL A 344 -10.10 9.77 -6.48
C VAL A 344 -8.74 10.02 -5.87
N ILE A 345 -8.22 11.22 -6.08
CA ILE A 345 -7.02 11.74 -5.43
C ILE A 345 -7.42 12.75 -4.37
N SER A 346 -6.98 12.52 -3.14
CA SER A 346 -7.07 13.50 -2.06
C SER A 346 -5.76 14.24 -1.87
N MET A 347 -5.83 15.57 -1.82
CA MET A 347 -4.71 16.43 -1.45
C MET A 347 -5.16 17.50 -0.47
N ALA A 348 -4.26 17.94 0.40
CA ALA A 348 -4.52 19.04 1.31
C ALA A 348 -3.28 19.85 1.63
N THR A 349 -3.47 21.00 2.27
CA THR A 349 -2.38 21.67 3.01
C THR A 349 -1.78 20.71 4.04
N PRO A 350 -0.44 20.58 4.14
CA PRO A 350 0.19 19.43 4.81
C PRO A 350 0.08 19.45 6.34
N ILE A 351 -0.28 20.58 6.95
CA ILE A 351 -0.29 20.75 8.41
C ILE A 351 -1.72 20.72 8.93
N HIS A 352 -2.01 19.75 9.81
CA HIS A 352 -3.31 19.52 10.42
C HIS A 352 -3.17 19.62 11.93
N VAL A 353 -3.65 20.73 12.49
CA VAL A 353 -3.57 21.03 13.93
C VAL A 353 -4.92 21.54 14.41
N MET A 354 -5.30 21.18 15.63
CA MET A 354 -6.50 21.72 16.28
C MET A 354 -6.50 23.26 16.25
N ASP A 355 -7.68 23.84 16.11
CA ASP A 355 -7.99 25.26 15.92
C ASP A 355 -7.41 25.93 14.66
N SER A 356 -6.73 25.17 13.81
CA SER A 356 -6.22 25.64 12.52
C SER A 356 -7.12 25.19 11.35
N THR A 357 -6.98 25.86 10.22
CA THR A 357 -7.69 25.54 8.98
C THR A 357 -6.78 24.81 8.01
N ALA A 358 -7.25 23.68 7.47
CA ALA A 358 -6.62 22.99 6.34
C ALA A 358 -7.50 23.10 5.10
N ASN A 359 -6.88 23.25 3.92
CA ASN A 359 -7.61 23.28 2.65
C ASN A 359 -7.50 21.92 1.97
N TRP A 360 -8.64 21.26 1.78
CA TRP A 360 -8.74 20.00 1.06
C TRP A 360 -9.14 20.21 -0.40
N LYS A 361 -8.62 19.35 -1.27
CA LYS A 361 -9.05 19.21 -2.66
C LYS A 361 -9.12 17.72 -3.01
N PHE A 362 -10.23 17.30 -3.58
CA PHE A 362 -10.43 15.97 -4.13
C PHE A 362 -10.56 16.06 -5.64
N ILE A 363 -9.76 15.28 -6.37
CA ILE A 363 -9.85 15.15 -7.82
C ILE A 363 -10.44 13.78 -8.13
N PHE A 364 -11.59 13.77 -8.76
CA PHE A 364 -12.27 12.57 -9.22
C PHE A 364 -11.95 12.37 -10.70
N GLU A 365 -11.88 11.12 -11.17
CA GLU A 365 -11.78 10.78 -12.60
C GLU A 365 -12.38 9.38 -12.85
N ALA A 366 -13.17 9.21 -13.91
CA ALA A 366 -13.63 7.88 -14.33
C ALA A 366 -12.45 7.13 -14.94
N VAL A 367 -12.37 5.81 -14.73
CA VAL A 367 -11.34 5.00 -15.40
C VAL A 367 -11.70 4.94 -16.89
N PRO A 368 -10.95 5.61 -17.78
CA PRO A 368 -11.20 5.60 -19.21
C PRO A 368 -11.14 4.18 -19.74
N ASP A 369 -11.92 3.93 -20.78
CA ASP A 369 -11.89 2.72 -21.58
C ASP A 369 -12.23 1.40 -20.85
N TYR A 370 -12.55 1.43 -19.55
CA TYR A 370 -12.90 0.21 -18.81
C TYR A 370 -14.14 -0.50 -19.39
N PHE A 371 -15.09 0.28 -19.92
CA PHE A 371 -16.29 -0.23 -20.60
C PHE A 371 -16.17 -0.23 -22.14
N ASP A 372 -15.03 0.17 -22.72
CA ASP A 372 -14.83 0.27 -24.17
C ASP A 372 -15.11 -1.01 -24.97
N PRO A 373 -14.83 -2.22 -24.44
CA PRO A 373 -15.22 -3.45 -25.12
C PRO A 373 -16.70 -3.49 -25.49
N LEU A 374 -17.58 -2.85 -24.70
CA LEU A 374 -19.00 -2.75 -25.00
C LEU A 374 -19.32 -1.71 -26.07
N THR A 375 -18.53 -0.64 -26.19
CA THR A 375 -18.71 0.36 -27.25
C THR A 375 -18.58 -0.27 -28.64
N LYS A 376 -17.67 -1.24 -28.79
CA LYS A 376 -17.48 -1.99 -30.04
C LYS A 376 -18.64 -2.94 -30.36
N ILE A 377 -19.34 -3.45 -29.34
CA ILE A 377 -20.42 -4.44 -29.50
C ILE A 377 -21.79 -3.75 -29.63
N ASN A 378 -22.05 -2.74 -28.80
CA ASN A 378 -23.37 -2.11 -28.64
C ASN A 378 -23.44 -0.69 -29.23
N GLY A 379 -22.31 -0.10 -29.65
CA GLY A 379 -22.25 1.24 -30.24
C GLY A 379 -22.51 2.41 -29.26
N LYS A 380 -22.65 2.14 -27.95
CA LYS A 380 -22.92 3.15 -26.92
C LYS A 380 -22.15 2.83 -25.63
N LEU A 381 -21.55 3.86 -25.03
CA LEU A 381 -20.99 3.79 -23.68
C LEU A 381 -22.10 3.90 -22.62
N PRO A 382 -21.95 3.28 -21.45
CA PRO A 382 -22.79 3.56 -20.30
C PRO A 382 -22.71 5.04 -19.90
N VAL A 383 -23.84 5.62 -19.47
CA VAL A 383 -23.90 7.00 -18.98
C VAL A 383 -23.91 6.98 -17.46
N PHE A 384 -23.05 7.79 -16.85
CA PHE A 384 -22.99 8.04 -15.40
C PHE A 384 -23.86 9.25 -15.05
N GLY A 385 -24.71 9.11 -14.01
CA GLY A 385 -25.42 10.22 -13.39
C GLY A 385 -25.14 10.25 -11.90
N ASP A 386 -24.69 11.40 -11.37
CA ASP A 386 -23.79 11.35 -10.23
C ASP A 386 -24.10 12.36 -9.10
N ASP A 387 -23.80 11.92 -7.88
CA ASP A 387 -23.74 12.77 -6.69
C ASP A 387 -22.45 12.45 -5.89
N PHE A 388 -21.72 13.50 -5.51
CA PHE A 388 -20.50 13.40 -4.72
C PHE A 388 -20.63 14.17 -3.41
N ARG A 389 -19.97 13.70 -2.37
CA ARG A 389 -19.89 14.40 -1.09
C ARG A 389 -18.54 14.24 -0.42
N ILE A 390 -17.96 15.35 0.02
CA ILE A 390 -16.90 15.33 1.04
C ILE A 390 -17.58 15.42 2.41
N ALA A 391 -17.18 14.54 3.32
CA ALA A 391 -17.62 14.53 4.70
C ALA A 391 -16.41 14.64 5.63
N VAL A 392 -16.53 15.51 6.63
CA VAL A 392 -15.55 15.65 7.70
C VAL A 392 -16.27 15.46 9.01
N ALA A 393 -15.95 14.37 9.70
CA ALA A 393 -16.50 14.03 11.00
C ALA A 393 -15.50 14.35 12.11
N ARG A 394 -15.95 15.11 13.11
CA ARG A 394 -15.26 15.30 14.38
C ARG A 394 -15.44 14.07 15.24
N ILE A 395 -14.35 13.58 15.82
CA ILE A 395 -14.36 12.44 16.72
C ILE A 395 -14.31 12.93 18.17
N ILE A 396 -15.28 12.48 18.96
CA ILE A 396 -15.41 12.82 20.37
C ILE A 396 -14.66 11.81 21.26
N LYS A 397 -14.28 12.21 22.48
CA LYS A 397 -13.62 11.40 23.49
C LYS A 397 -14.28 10.02 23.66
N GLY A 398 -13.44 8.99 23.71
CA GLY A 398 -13.86 7.58 23.67
C GLY A 398 -14.04 7.00 22.26
N GLY A 399 -13.93 7.81 21.21
CA GLY A 399 -13.82 7.37 19.81
C GLY A 399 -15.10 6.79 19.18
N GLN A 400 -16.18 6.65 19.96
CA GLN A 400 -17.44 6.04 19.52
C GLN A 400 -18.39 7.03 18.84
N THR A 401 -18.41 8.28 19.28
CA THR A 401 -19.34 9.30 18.78
C THR A 401 -18.64 10.17 17.75
N TRP A 402 -19.22 10.24 16.55
CA TRP A 402 -18.74 11.05 15.44
C TRP A 402 -19.81 12.08 15.08
N GLU A 403 -19.40 13.33 14.95
CA GLU A 403 -20.28 14.46 14.61
C GLU A 403 -19.84 15.08 13.30
N ILE A 404 -20.76 15.33 12.37
CA ILE A 404 -20.42 16.02 11.13
C ILE A 404 -20.00 17.45 11.45
N ALA A 405 -18.75 17.79 11.12
CA ALA A 405 -18.20 19.13 11.27
C ALA A 405 -18.32 19.92 9.97
N TYR A 406 -17.98 19.30 8.84
CA TYR A 406 -18.09 19.92 7.53
C TYR A 406 -18.61 18.91 6.52
N THR A 407 -19.39 19.41 5.56
CA THR A 407 -19.79 18.63 4.41
C THR A 407 -19.98 19.52 3.20
N LYS A 408 -19.64 19.00 2.02
CA LYS A 408 -19.89 19.67 0.75
C LYS A 408 -20.30 18.62 -0.26
N SER A 409 -21.46 18.82 -0.88
CA SER A 409 -21.97 17.96 -1.94
C SER A 409 -21.99 18.69 -3.27
N THR A 410 -21.90 17.93 -4.35
CA THR A 410 -22.09 18.41 -5.72
C THR A 410 -22.76 17.33 -6.55
N LYS A 411 -23.43 17.74 -7.62
CA LYS A 411 -24.04 16.85 -8.61
C LYS A 411 -23.21 16.90 -9.88
N MET A 412 -23.00 15.77 -10.53
CA MET A 412 -22.35 15.73 -11.83
C MET A 412 -23.28 15.04 -12.83
N THR A 413 -23.45 15.70 -13.98
CA THR A 413 -24.43 15.28 -14.99
C THR A 413 -23.81 14.58 -16.19
N ASP A 414 -22.48 14.66 -16.37
CA ASP A 414 -21.72 13.90 -17.36
C ASP A 414 -20.21 13.99 -17.01
N PHE A 415 -19.51 12.85 -17.00
CA PHE A 415 -18.15 12.75 -16.47
C PHE A 415 -17.18 12.18 -17.50
N THR A 416 -16.81 13.01 -18.46
CA THR A 416 -15.80 12.71 -19.49
C THR A 416 -14.41 13.28 -19.17
N THR A 417 -14.30 14.12 -18.14
CA THR A 417 -13.06 14.75 -17.69
C THR A 417 -12.97 14.72 -16.18
N SER A 418 -11.76 14.82 -15.63
CA SER A 418 -11.53 14.95 -14.19
C SER A 418 -12.25 16.15 -13.57
N TYR A 419 -12.64 16.03 -12.29
CA TYR A 419 -13.37 17.07 -11.57
C TYR A 419 -12.79 17.32 -10.19
N GLU A 420 -12.72 18.60 -9.82
CA GLU A 420 -12.11 19.05 -8.58
C GLU A 420 -13.16 19.57 -7.58
N LEU A 421 -13.12 19.06 -6.36
CA LEU A 421 -13.94 19.55 -5.25
C LEU A 421 -13.07 19.99 -4.08
N GLY A 422 -13.07 21.29 -3.80
CA GLY A 422 -12.34 21.88 -2.67
C GLY A 422 -13.21 22.11 -1.43
N LEU A 423 -12.66 21.90 -0.23
CA LEU A 423 -13.30 22.14 1.06
C LEU A 423 -12.29 22.69 2.10
N PRO A 424 -12.41 23.95 2.56
CA PRO A 424 -11.67 24.41 3.73
C PRO A 424 -12.28 23.82 5.01
N VAL A 425 -11.43 23.34 5.92
CA VAL A 425 -11.83 22.64 7.15
C VAL A 425 -11.11 23.25 8.33
N LYS A 426 -11.85 23.84 9.28
CA LYS A 426 -11.28 24.32 10.54
C LYS A 426 -11.46 23.26 11.63
N TYR A 427 -10.35 22.75 12.17
CA TYR A 427 -10.35 21.70 13.19
C TYR A 427 -10.66 22.25 14.59
N THR A 428 -11.89 22.71 14.81
CA THR A 428 -12.31 23.34 16.07
C THR A 428 -12.12 22.44 17.30
N SER A 429 -11.25 22.85 18.23
CA SER A 429 -11.07 22.14 19.49
C SER A 429 -12.26 22.36 20.41
N THR A 430 -12.65 21.32 21.13
CA THR A 430 -13.56 21.36 22.27
C THR A 430 -13.00 20.47 23.35
N ASN A 431 -13.50 20.57 24.58
CA ASN A 431 -13.04 19.73 25.68
C ASN A 431 -13.13 18.23 25.37
N ASP A 432 -14.01 17.82 24.45
CA ASP A 432 -14.24 16.43 24.11
C ASP A 432 -13.79 16.06 22.70
N THR A 433 -13.25 16.99 21.90
CA THR A 433 -12.68 16.65 20.57
C THR A 433 -11.36 15.90 20.74
N ILE A 434 -11.14 14.83 19.95
CA ILE A 434 -9.83 14.14 19.89
C ILE A 434 -9.21 14.22 18.50
N ASP A 435 -10.00 14.05 17.45
CA ASP A 435 -9.49 14.04 16.08
C ASP A 435 -10.60 14.33 15.08
N TYR A 436 -10.27 14.31 13.80
CA TYR A 436 -11.17 14.39 12.68
C TYR A 436 -10.91 13.27 11.68
N VAL A 437 -11.98 12.77 11.06
CA VAL A 437 -11.90 11.89 9.89
C VAL A 437 -12.42 12.65 8.68
N VAL A 438 -11.63 12.63 7.62
CA VAL A 438 -12.00 13.19 6.33
C VAL A 438 -12.25 12.03 5.37
N ALA A 439 -13.37 12.08 4.66
CA ALA A 439 -13.71 11.10 3.64
C ALA A 439 -14.32 11.77 2.41
N GLY A 440 -13.92 11.29 1.23
CA GLY A 440 -14.61 11.57 -0.03
C GLY A 440 -15.53 10.39 -0.36
N LEU A 441 -16.81 10.65 -0.55
CA LEU A 441 -17.83 9.66 -0.88
C LEU A 441 -18.42 9.96 -2.26
N ALA A 442 -18.61 8.92 -3.05
CA ALA A 442 -19.28 9.00 -4.34
C ALA A 442 -20.39 7.95 -4.42
N TYR A 443 -21.53 8.34 -4.96
CA TYR A 443 -22.59 7.44 -5.39
C TYR A 443 -22.97 7.81 -6.82
N LEU A 444 -22.85 6.83 -7.71
CA LEU A 444 -23.01 6.99 -9.15
C LEU A 444 -24.07 5.98 -9.62
N GLU A 445 -24.89 6.36 -10.59
CA GLU A 445 -25.79 5.42 -11.26
C GLU A 445 -25.32 5.22 -12.70
N LEU A 446 -24.82 4.02 -13.00
CA LEU A 446 -24.52 3.60 -14.36
C LEU A 446 -25.82 3.17 -15.03
N THR A 447 -26.22 3.85 -16.11
CA THR A 447 -27.38 3.45 -16.90
C THR A 447 -26.94 2.52 -18.02
N ARG A 448 -27.41 1.27 -17.96
CA ARG A 448 -27.16 0.22 -18.96
C ARG A 448 -28.02 0.43 -20.21
N ASP A 449 -27.70 -0.26 -21.30
CA ASP A 449 -28.36 -0.12 -22.60
C ASP A 449 -29.88 -0.41 -22.58
N ASP A 450 -30.34 -1.25 -21.65
CA ASP A 450 -31.76 -1.54 -21.39
C ASP A 450 -32.46 -0.56 -20.43
N GLY A 451 -31.77 0.50 -20.02
CA GLY A 451 -32.29 1.47 -19.05
C GLY A 451 -32.17 1.03 -17.58
N THR A 452 -31.63 -0.16 -17.30
CA THR A 452 -31.35 -0.58 -15.93
C THR A 452 -30.31 0.34 -15.29
N LYS A 453 -30.61 0.82 -14.08
CA LYS A 453 -29.70 1.65 -13.29
C LYS A 453 -28.92 0.80 -12.31
N ILE A 454 -27.61 0.76 -12.48
CA ILE A 454 -26.67 0.01 -11.65
C ILE A 454 -25.98 1.01 -10.70
N PRO A 455 -26.24 0.95 -9.38
CA PRO A 455 -25.61 1.84 -8.42
C PRO A 455 -24.14 1.44 -8.24
N ILE A 456 -23.26 2.42 -8.11
CA ILE A 456 -21.82 2.28 -7.94
C ILE A 456 -21.41 3.24 -6.82
N TRP A 457 -20.48 2.85 -5.94
CA TRP A 457 -20.05 3.71 -4.84
C TRP A 457 -18.55 3.73 -4.63
N TYR A 458 -18.06 4.79 -4.00
CA TYR A 458 -16.71 4.89 -3.47
C TYR A 458 -16.65 5.43 -2.07
N MET A 459 -15.53 5.12 -1.43
CA MET A 459 -15.00 5.95 -0.37
C MET A 459 -13.47 6.06 -0.49
N VAL A 460 -12.98 7.29 -0.43
CA VAL A 460 -11.55 7.59 -0.19
C VAL A 460 -11.38 8.15 1.20
N VAL A 461 -10.41 7.60 1.93
CA VAL A 461 -10.03 8.04 3.27
C VAL A 461 -8.55 8.40 3.27
N PRO A 462 -8.18 9.69 3.18
CA PRO A 462 -6.81 10.11 3.41
C PRO A 462 -6.35 9.75 4.83
N LYS A 463 -5.12 9.26 4.97
CA LYS A 463 -4.46 8.94 6.23
C LYS A 463 -4.03 10.22 6.95
N VAL A 464 -5.00 11.01 7.39
CA VAL A 464 -4.78 12.23 8.17
C VAL A 464 -5.04 11.99 9.64
N SER A 465 -4.23 12.65 10.46
CA SER A 465 -4.46 12.78 11.89
C SER A 465 -4.19 14.22 12.28
N VAL A 466 -5.15 14.83 12.98
CA VAL A 466 -5.03 16.20 13.48
C VAL A 466 -4.19 16.18 14.76
N GLN A 467 -3.15 17.01 14.80
CA GLN A 467 -2.29 17.18 15.98
C GLN A 467 -2.96 18.07 17.03
N GLU A 468 -2.71 17.75 18.30
CA GLU A 468 -3.03 18.64 19.42
C GLU A 468 -2.31 19.99 19.31
N ASN A 469 -3.04 21.06 19.65
CA ASN A 469 -2.50 22.42 19.69
C ASN A 469 -1.77 22.70 21.02
N ILE A 470 -0.77 21.88 21.32
CA ILE A 470 0.14 22.13 22.46
C ILE A 470 1.31 23.01 22.02
N GLU A 471 1.84 23.78 22.95
CA GLU A 471 2.96 24.70 22.72
C GLU A 471 4.19 23.97 22.16
N VAL A 472 4.80 24.54 21.12
CA VAL A 472 6.11 24.12 20.59
C VAL A 472 7.19 24.74 21.47
N ALA A 473 8.15 23.95 21.96
CA ALA A 473 9.25 24.43 22.78
C ALA A 473 10.24 25.26 21.93
N PHE A 474 10.53 24.79 20.72
CA PHE A 474 11.39 25.43 19.71
C PHE A 474 10.67 26.55 18.90
N LYS A 475 10.08 27.55 19.55
CA LYS A 475 9.49 28.71 18.86
C LYS A 475 10.54 29.57 18.15
N ASP A 476 10.14 30.28 17.08
CA ASP A 476 10.96 31.26 16.36
C ASP A 476 11.73 32.23 17.25
N SER A 477 11.06 32.79 18.27
CA SER A 477 11.65 33.74 19.21
C SER A 477 12.78 33.15 20.07
N ARG A 478 12.80 31.83 20.24
CA ARG A 478 13.82 31.09 20.99
C ARG A 478 14.89 30.51 20.07
N ILE A 479 14.51 30.01 18.90
CA ILE A 479 15.43 29.30 18.00
C ILE A 479 16.28 30.25 17.14
N ARG A 480 15.74 31.40 16.72
CA ARG A 480 16.47 32.35 15.86
C ARG A 480 17.73 32.90 16.54
N PRO A 481 17.71 33.34 17.82
CA PRO A 481 18.93 33.72 18.53
C PRO A 481 19.96 32.58 18.61
N LEU A 482 19.52 31.34 18.83
CA LEU A 482 20.40 30.17 18.89
C LEU A 482 21.09 29.89 17.54
N VAL A 483 20.37 30.04 16.43
CA VAL A 483 20.93 29.91 15.08
C VAL A 483 21.90 31.06 14.76
N GLU A 484 21.69 32.26 15.29
CA GLU A 484 22.58 33.40 15.06
C GLU A 484 23.95 33.21 15.73
N LEU A 485 23.98 32.57 16.90
CA LEU A 485 25.21 32.30 17.65
C LEU A 485 26.21 31.42 16.90
N THR A 486 25.73 30.49 16.06
CA THR A 486 26.61 29.60 15.28
C THR A 486 27.41 30.32 14.19
N ASN A 487 27.19 31.63 14.01
CA ASN A 487 27.82 32.43 12.94
C ASN A 487 28.80 33.45 13.48
N LYS A 488 28.85 33.61 14.79
CA LYS A 488 29.79 34.52 15.42
C LYS A 488 31.18 33.91 15.34
N SER A 489 32.13 34.69 14.83
CA SER A 489 33.54 34.29 14.79
C SER A 489 34.15 34.17 16.20
N GLN A 490 33.56 34.83 17.19
CA GLN A 490 33.84 34.68 18.62
C GLN A 490 32.51 34.77 19.38
N VAL A 491 32.26 33.81 20.25
CA VAL A 491 31.08 33.77 21.13
C VAL A 491 31.53 34.28 22.50
N SER A 492 30.86 35.30 23.03
CA SER A 492 31.19 35.86 24.35
C SER A 492 30.56 35.04 25.49
N ASP A 493 31.06 35.19 26.73
CA ASP A 493 30.43 34.54 27.90
C ASP A 493 28.98 34.98 28.10
N ALA A 494 28.67 36.24 27.78
CA ALA A 494 27.29 36.76 27.80
C ALA A 494 26.41 36.08 26.74
N ASP A 495 26.95 35.78 25.56
CA ASP A 495 26.25 35.01 24.53
C ASP A 495 25.97 33.57 24.97
N ILE A 496 26.94 32.92 25.60
CA ILE A 496 26.78 31.54 26.13
C ILE A 496 25.74 31.53 27.24
N GLN A 497 25.74 32.52 28.14
CA GLN A 497 24.72 32.65 29.19
C GLN A 497 23.32 32.88 28.61
N ALA A 498 23.20 33.74 27.59
CA ALA A 498 21.93 33.96 26.90
C ALA A 498 21.43 32.68 26.19
N ALA A 499 22.33 31.94 25.54
CA ALA A 499 22.03 30.65 24.93
C ALA A 499 21.54 29.64 25.98
N GLN A 500 22.24 29.54 27.11
CA GLN A 500 21.89 28.65 28.21
C GLN A 500 20.49 28.96 28.74
N GLN A 501 20.15 30.23 28.96
CA GLN A 501 18.81 30.64 29.43
C GLN A 501 17.69 30.23 28.46
N LEU A 502 17.94 30.38 27.15
CA LEU A 502 16.98 29.95 26.12
C LEU A 502 16.86 28.42 26.10
N VAL A 503 17.97 27.69 26.19
CA VAL A 503 17.97 26.23 26.26
C VAL A 503 17.25 25.73 27.51
N ASP A 504 17.50 26.32 28.67
CA ASP A 504 16.83 25.95 29.92
C ASP A 504 15.32 26.18 29.83
N THR A 505 14.90 27.27 29.18
CA THR A 505 13.48 27.54 28.89
C THR A 505 12.87 26.48 27.99
N ILE A 506 13.59 26.05 26.93
CA ILE A 506 13.13 24.97 26.04
C ILE A 506 13.02 23.66 26.82
N LYS A 507 14.03 23.31 27.63
CA LYS A 507 14.03 22.12 28.48
C LYS A 507 12.88 22.10 29.48
N GLN A 508 12.54 23.24 30.08
CA GLN A 508 11.37 23.33 30.97
C GLN A 508 10.05 23.01 30.26
N GLU A 509 9.89 23.41 28.99
CA GLU A 509 8.70 23.02 28.21
C GLU A 509 8.74 21.53 27.83
N LEU A 510 9.91 20.98 27.48
CA LEU A 510 10.08 19.55 27.23
C LEU A 510 9.76 18.71 28.48
N GLU A 511 10.12 19.17 29.68
CA GLU A 511 9.78 18.51 30.94
C GLU A 511 8.26 18.41 31.14
N LYS A 512 7.50 19.48 30.85
CA LYS A 512 6.03 19.44 30.90
C LYS A 512 5.46 18.38 29.96
N LYS A 513 6.03 18.24 28.75
CA LYS A 513 5.61 17.22 27.77
C LYS A 513 5.99 15.80 28.21
N LYS A 514 7.16 15.61 28.85
CA LYS A 514 7.53 14.32 29.46
C LYS A 514 6.57 13.92 30.58
N LEU A 515 6.14 14.86 31.42
CA LEU A 515 5.12 14.62 32.44
C LEU A 515 3.78 14.18 31.83
N GLN A 516 3.32 14.85 30.76
CA GLN A 516 2.12 14.42 30.02
C GLN A 516 2.27 13.02 29.43
N ALA A 517 3.45 12.67 28.91
CA ALA A 517 3.73 11.33 28.43
C ALA A 517 3.67 10.28 29.57
N ASP A 518 4.25 10.57 30.74
CA ASP A 518 4.16 9.69 31.91
C ASP A 518 2.71 9.52 32.42
N GLU A 519 1.90 10.58 32.40
CA GLU A 519 0.47 10.53 32.72
C GLU A 519 -0.31 9.63 31.75
N LEU A 520 -0.05 9.77 30.44
CA LEU A 520 -0.66 8.92 29.41
C LEU A 520 -0.20 7.46 29.54
N ARG A 521 1.06 7.21 29.89
CA ARG A 521 1.55 5.86 30.16
C ARG A 521 0.79 5.22 31.31
N ALA A 522 0.67 5.93 32.44
CA ALA A 522 -0.06 5.44 33.61
C ALA A 522 -1.55 5.17 33.29
N LYS A 523 -2.17 6.05 32.48
CA LYS A 523 -3.53 5.83 31.97
C LYS A 523 -3.62 4.57 31.10
N ALA A 524 -2.69 4.38 30.17
CA ALA A 524 -2.65 3.21 29.29
C ALA A 524 -2.39 1.90 30.06
N GLU A 525 -1.54 1.92 31.08
CA GLU A 525 -1.30 0.81 32.02
C GLU A 525 -2.60 0.44 32.76
N THR A 526 -3.32 1.44 33.27
CA THR A 526 -4.60 1.24 33.98
C THR A 526 -5.67 0.65 33.05
N MET A 527 -5.67 1.06 31.78
CA MET A 527 -6.63 0.59 30.77
C MET A 527 -6.18 -0.72 30.08
N ASN A 528 -4.99 -1.24 30.39
CA ASN A 528 -4.37 -2.40 29.75
C ASN A 528 -4.28 -2.27 28.22
N ILE A 529 -3.72 -1.16 27.74
CA ILE A 529 -3.52 -0.86 26.30
C ILE A 529 -2.00 -0.85 26.01
N PRO A 530 -1.39 -1.99 25.64
CA PRO A 530 0.07 -2.10 25.49
C PRO A 530 0.68 -1.10 24.51
N GLU A 531 0.02 -0.86 23.38
CA GLU A 531 0.46 0.11 22.37
C GLU A 531 0.48 1.54 22.93
N GLY A 532 -0.46 1.89 23.81
CA GLY A 532 -0.48 3.19 24.48
C GLY A 532 0.69 3.39 25.44
N ILE A 533 1.10 2.32 26.14
CA ILE A 533 2.28 2.33 27.02
C ILE A 533 3.54 2.58 26.19
N GLU A 534 3.70 1.85 25.08
CA GLU A 534 4.86 1.97 24.19
C GLU A 534 4.93 3.37 23.54
N TYR A 535 3.82 3.88 23.00
CA TYR A 535 3.80 5.21 22.37
C TYR A 535 4.12 6.32 23.37
N ALA A 536 3.56 6.25 24.57
CA ALA A 536 3.86 7.22 25.63
C ALA A 536 5.33 7.16 26.06
N LYS A 537 5.90 5.96 26.18
CA LYS A 537 7.33 5.78 26.45
C LYS A 537 8.20 6.39 25.35
N ARG A 538 7.90 6.12 24.08
CA ARG A 538 8.64 6.69 22.95
C ARG A 538 8.55 8.21 22.87
N ALA A 539 7.39 8.79 23.24
CA ALA A 539 7.26 10.24 23.34
C ALA A 539 8.26 10.81 24.35
N LYS A 540 8.34 10.20 25.55
CA LYS A 540 9.30 10.59 26.58
C LYS A 540 10.74 10.43 26.10
N ASP A 541 11.09 9.27 25.54
CA ASP A 541 12.43 9.00 25.01
C ASP A 541 12.83 10.03 23.93
N ALA A 542 11.89 10.46 23.09
CA ALA A 542 12.13 11.47 22.08
C ALA A 542 12.39 12.86 22.68
N TYR A 543 11.62 13.27 23.70
CA TYR A 543 11.87 14.52 24.42
C TYR A 543 13.21 14.49 25.18
N GLU A 544 13.59 13.38 25.81
CA GLU A 544 14.90 13.22 26.46
C GLU A 544 16.05 13.31 25.44
N ASN A 545 15.87 12.73 24.25
CA ASN A 545 16.82 12.89 23.16
C ASN A 545 16.91 14.34 22.65
N SER A 546 15.79 15.08 22.65
CA SER A 546 15.78 16.50 22.34
C SER A 546 16.63 17.30 23.34
N GLU A 547 16.49 17.04 24.65
CA GLU A 547 17.30 17.66 25.70
C GLU A 547 18.80 17.34 25.55
N ARG A 548 19.11 16.08 25.22
CA ARG A 548 20.48 15.65 24.91
C ARG A 548 21.07 16.41 23.72
N GLY A 549 20.27 16.62 22.67
CA GLY A 549 20.67 17.43 21.53
C GLY A 549 20.95 18.90 21.90
N LEU A 550 20.16 19.48 22.80
CA LEU A 550 20.38 20.83 23.33
C LEU A 550 21.68 20.95 24.14
N ASP A 551 21.99 19.94 24.97
CA ASP A 551 23.26 19.92 25.72
C ASP A 551 24.45 19.86 24.77
N LYS A 552 24.38 18.99 23.76
CA LYS A 552 25.41 18.88 22.72
C LYS A 552 25.55 20.16 21.90
N TYR A 553 24.44 20.82 21.57
CA TYR A 553 24.46 22.13 20.92
C TYR A 553 25.23 23.16 21.76
N LEU A 554 24.98 23.24 23.08
CA LEU A 554 25.71 24.16 23.96
C LEU A 554 27.20 23.81 24.08
N GLU A 555 27.54 22.52 24.13
CA GLU A 555 28.95 22.08 24.07
C GLU A 555 29.63 22.56 22.79
N GLU A 556 28.97 22.46 21.63
CA GLU A 556 29.50 22.94 20.36
C GLU A 556 29.61 24.47 20.31
N VAL A 557 28.60 25.21 20.76
CA VAL A 557 28.66 26.69 20.78
C VAL A 557 29.79 27.21 21.67
N LYS A 558 30.06 26.55 22.80
CA LYS A 558 31.19 26.88 23.69
C LYS A 558 32.56 26.72 23.01
N LYS A 559 32.67 25.87 21.99
CA LYS A 559 33.88 25.70 21.17
C LYS A 559 34.08 26.83 20.14
N GLY A 560 33.11 27.72 19.96
CA GLY A 560 33.21 28.85 19.03
C GLY A 560 33.47 28.40 17.59
N LYS A 561 34.59 28.84 16.98
CA LYS A 561 34.96 28.47 15.59
C LYS A 561 35.17 26.96 15.39
N ASP A 562 35.46 26.22 16.45
CA ASP A 562 35.69 24.78 16.40
C ASP A 562 34.39 23.97 16.59
N GLY A 563 33.26 24.64 16.89
CA GLY A 563 31.93 24.07 17.10
C GLY A 563 31.19 23.70 15.82
N LYS A 564 31.78 22.84 14.99
CA LYS A 564 31.28 22.49 13.65
C LYS A 564 29.85 21.95 13.65
N TRP A 565 29.43 21.26 14.72
CA TRP A 565 28.18 20.48 14.75
C TRP A 565 27.02 21.17 15.46
N ALA A 566 27.17 22.44 15.86
CA ALA A 566 26.12 23.15 16.59
C ALA A 566 24.76 23.12 15.84
N LEU A 567 24.73 23.48 14.56
CA LEU A 567 23.49 23.47 13.77
C LEU A 567 22.89 22.07 13.64
N ASN A 568 23.72 21.04 13.52
CA ASN A 568 23.28 19.64 13.43
C ASN A 568 22.57 19.20 14.71
N TRP A 569 23.17 19.47 15.88
CA TRP A 569 22.58 19.14 17.17
C TRP A 569 21.31 19.94 17.47
N LEU A 570 21.25 21.21 17.05
CA LEU A 570 20.04 22.02 17.18
C LEU A 570 18.91 21.51 16.28
N ASN A 571 19.22 21.12 15.03
CA ASN A 571 18.23 20.52 14.12
C ASN A 571 17.75 19.16 14.62
N TYR A 572 18.67 18.32 15.12
CA TYR A 572 18.37 17.05 15.77
C TYR A 572 17.41 17.26 16.94
N ALA A 573 17.71 18.19 17.84
CA ALA A 573 16.88 18.46 19.01
C ALA A 573 15.46 18.90 18.63
N ARG A 574 15.33 19.82 17.66
CA ARG A 574 14.03 20.26 17.13
C ARG A 574 13.22 19.09 16.57
N LYS A 575 13.83 18.24 15.74
CA LYS A 575 13.15 17.09 15.13
C LYS A 575 12.75 16.04 16.16
N MET A 576 13.55 15.84 17.20
CA MET A 576 13.19 14.94 18.30
C MET A 576 12.03 15.50 19.15
N GLU A 577 11.86 16.83 19.28
CA GLU A 577 10.62 17.40 19.83
C GLU A 577 9.43 17.05 18.94
N ASP A 578 9.53 17.32 17.63
CA ASP A 578 8.45 17.04 16.68
C ASP A 578 8.07 15.54 16.68
N ALA A 579 9.04 14.63 16.72
CA ALA A 579 8.80 13.20 16.86
C ALA A 579 8.10 12.85 18.18
N GLY A 580 8.54 13.45 19.30
CA GLY A 580 7.89 13.29 20.60
C GLY A 580 6.44 13.74 20.59
N ASP A 581 6.13 14.85 19.93
CA ASP A 581 4.76 15.35 19.77
C ASP A 581 3.89 14.37 18.96
N PHE A 582 4.41 13.75 17.90
CA PHE A 582 3.68 12.71 17.17
C PHE A 582 3.46 11.45 18.01
N TRP A 583 4.46 10.99 18.76
CA TRP A 583 4.30 9.87 19.69
C TRP A 583 3.27 10.15 20.79
N LEU A 584 3.28 11.37 21.33
CA LEU A 584 2.30 11.82 22.32
C LEU A 584 0.89 11.80 21.73
N ASN A 585 0.72 12.32 20.51
CA ASN A 585 -0.55 12.26 19.77
C ASN A 585 -1.00 10.81 19.52
N ALA A 586 -0.07 9.89 19.21
CA ALA A 586 -0.36 8.47 19.05
C ALA A 586 -0.88 7.87 20.36
N ALA A 587 -0.24 8.17 21.49
CA ALA A 587 -0.66 7.72 22.83
C ALA A 587 -2.04 8.27 23.22
N ILE A 588 -2.32 9.55 22.94
CA ILE A 588 -3.64 10.15 23.16
C ILE A 588 -4.71 9.40 22.34
N LYS A 589 -4.45 9.14 21.06
CA LYS A 589 -5.45 8.54 20.17
C LYS A 589 -5.72 7.07 20.50
N ILE A 590 -4.68 6.26 20.75
CA ILE A 590 -4.89 4.84 21.09
C ILE A 590 -5.60 4.66 22.43
N THR A 591 -5.30 5.50 23.43
CA THR A 591 -5.99 5.47 24.74
C THR A 591 -7.44 5.92 24.68
N ASN A 592 -7.89 6.44 23.53
CA ASN A 592 -9.26 6.81 23.26
C ASN A 592 -9.90 5.98 22.12
N GLY A 593 -9.31 4.83 21.76
CA GLY A 593 -9.88 3.88 20.82
C GLY A 593 -9.68 4.22 19.34
N LEU A 594 -8.82 5.20 19.01
CA LEU A 594 -8.49 5.61 17.65
C LEU A 594 -7.18 4.95 17.18
N LYS A 595 -7.27 3.63 16.96
CA LYS A 595 -6.10 2.82 16.61
C LYS A 595 -5.43 3.25 15.31
N GLU A 596 -6.20 3.49 14.26
CA GLU A 596 -5.65 3.80 12.94
C GLU A 596 -4.91 5.14 12.92
N GLN A 597 -5.52 6.18 13.48
CA GLN A 597 -4.89 7.50 13.59
C GLN A 597 -3.68 7.46 14.53
N ALA A 598 -3.71 6.62 15.59
CA ALA A 598 -2.54 6.42 16.44
C ALA A 598 -1.37 5.79 15.67
N GLU A 599 -1.63 4.76 14.87
CA GLU A 599 -0.63 4.11 14.01
C GLU A 599 -0.04 5.09 12.99
N TRP A 600 -0.87 5.96 12.39
CA TRP A 600 -0.40 6.98 11.45
C TRP A 600 0.54 8.00 12.12
N ASN A 601 0.23 8.44 13.35
CA ASN A 601 1.15 9.32 14.09
C ASN A 601 2.43 8.60 14.49
N ALA A 602 2.34 7.33 14.90
CA ALA A 602 3.50 6.51 15.24
C ALA A 602 4.45 6.34 14.04
N GLU A 603 3.90 6.03 12.85
CA GLU A 603 4.66 5.95 11.60
C GLU A 603 5.35 7.29 11.31
N GLN A 604 4.63 8.40 11.43
CA GLN A 604 5.17 9.74 11.20
C GLN A 604 6.28 10.09 12.22
N ALA A 605 6.11 9.73 13.49
CA ALA A 605 7.13 9.93 14.51
C ALA A 605 8.42 9.16 14.18
N GLN A 606 8.30 7.88 13.79
CA GLN A 606 9.45 7.06 13.36
C GLN A 606 10.17 7.66 12.15
N ASN A 607 9.43 8.16 11.18
CA ASN A 607 10.01 8.82 10.01
C ASN A 607 10.78 10.08 10.39
N ILE A 608 10.25 10.89 11.32
CA ILE A 608 10.92 12.10 11.82
C ILE A 608 12.17 11.74 12.64
N GLU A 609 12.13 10.71 13.47
CA GLU A 609 13.33 10.19 14.16
C GLU A 609 14.41 9.73 13.18
N GLY A 610 13.99 9.04 12.11
CA GLY A 610 14.86 8.63 11.02
C GLY A 610 15.53 9.83 10.33
N LEU A 611 14.76 10.91 10.11
CA LEU A 611 15.28 12.17 9.58
C LEU A 611 16.23 12.86 10.58
N ALA A 612 15.89 12.90 11.87
CA ALA A 612 16.71 13.49 12.93
C ALA A 612 18.09 12.83 13.00
N LYS A 613 18.13 11.49 12.98
CA LYS A 613 19.36 10.70 13.03
C LYS A 613 20.33 10.96 11.88
N GLN A 614 19.87 11.51 10.74
CA GLN A 614 20.78 11.91 9.66
C GLN A 614 21.68 13.09 10.05
N TYR A 615 21.25 13.90 11.01
CA TYR A 615 21.98 15.06 11.51
C TYR A 615 22.81 14.76 12.75
N GLU A 616 22.57 13.65 13.45
CA GLU A 616 23.35 13.25 14.63
C GLU A 616 24.80 12.94 14.22
N PRO A 617 25.80 13.69 14.72
CA PRO A 617 27.20 13.35 14.50
C PRO A 617 27.52 11.98 15.09
N HIS A 618 28.22 11.16 14.31
CA HIS A 618 28.67 9.83 14.69
C HIS A 618 30.15 9.67 14.34
N PHE A 619 30.84 8.79 15.08
CA PHE A 619 32.20 8.41 14.73
C PHE A 619 32.16 7.45 13.54
N ASP A 620 32.73 7.86 12.41
CA ASP A 620 32.96 6.95 11.28
C ASP A 620 34.12 5.99 11.62
N ILE A 621 33.78 4.94 12.36
CA ILE A 621 34.71 3.86 12.72
C ILE A 621 35.19 3.13 11.46
N TYR A 622 34.41 3.13 10.37
CA TYR A 622 34.75 2.43 9.13
C TYR A 622 35.81 3.19 8.32
N GLY A 623 35.66 4.51 8.18
CA GLY A 623 36.69 5.41 7.63
C GLY A 623 37.97 5.44 8.47
N PHE A 624 37.85 5.35 9.80
CA PHE A 624 38.98 5.22 10.73
C PHE A 624 39.74 3.89 10.57
N LEU A 625 39.05 2.77 10.37
CA LEU A 625 39.68 1.45 10.19
C LEU A 625 40.34 1.27 8.81
N GLN A 626 39.87 1.97 7.78
CA GLN A 626 40.46 1.92 6.42
C GLN A 626 41.73 2.79 6.28
N ASN A 627 41.85 3.88 7.04
CA ASN A 627 43.01 4.79 6.96
C ASN A 627 44.06 4.41 8.01
N GLY A 628 44.83 3.37 7.69
CA GLY A 628 45.70 2.62 8.58
C GLY A 628 46.68 3.41 9.45
N ILE A 629 46.54 3.23 10.77
CA ILE A 629 47.68 3.34 11.69
C ILE A 629 48.49 2.05 11.56
N GLN A 630 49.69 2.13 10.99
CA GLN A 630 50.66 1.05 11.04
C GLN A 630 51.23 0.96 12.46
N LEU A 631 50.95 -0.13 13.14
CA LEU A 631 51.59 -0.52 14.39
C LEU A 631 52.97 -1.12 14.09
N PRO A 632 53.90 -1.16 15.07
CA PRO A 632 55.17 -1.84 14.90
C PRO A 632 54.97 -3.28 14.39
N PHE A 633 55.90 -3.76 13.55
CA PHE A 633 55.85 -5.04 12.81
C PHE A 633 54.89 -5.08 11.61
N GLY A 634 54.42 -3.94 11.08
CA GLY A 634 53.62 -3.90 9.84
C GLY A 634 52.18 -4.37 10.02
N LEU A 635 51.73 -4.47 11.28
CA LEU A 635 50.36 -4.81 11.63
C LEU A 635 49.48 -3.56 11.57
N THR A 636 48.27 -3.70 11.03
CA THR A 636 47.21 -2.70 11.11
C THR A 636 46.42 -2.87 12.40
N LEU A 637 45.67 -1.85 12.83
CA LEU A 637 44.73 -1.98 13.95
C LEU A 637 43.69 -3.09 13.73
N VAL A 638 43.30 -3.34 12.46
CA VAL A 638 42.42 -4.44 12.09
C VAL A 638 43.08 -5.79 12.36
N ASP A 639 44.38 -5.93 12.08
CA ASP A 639 45.14 -7.15 12.40
C ASP A 639 45.15 -7.42 13.92
N VAL A 640 45.29 -6.37 14.73
CA VAL A 640 45.24 -6.48 16.20
C VAL A 640 43.84 -6.84 16.69
N LEU A 641 42.79 -6.28 16.09
CA LEU A 641 41.41 -6.58 16.45
C LEU A 641 41.04 -8.03 16.09
N VAL A 642 41.52 -8.53 14.95
CA VAL A 642 41.39 -9.94 14.57
C VAL A 642 42.16 -10.86 15.52
N ILE A 643 43.35 -10.47 15.98
CA ILE A 643 44.10 -11.21 17.01
C ILE A 643 43.32 -11.27 18.33
N ILE A 644 42.69 -10.16 18.75
CA ILE A 644 41.88 -10.09 19.98
C ILE A 644 40.64 -10.98 19.85
N ILE A 645 39.91 -10.89 18.73
CA ILE A 645 38.73 -11.74 18.46
C ILE A 645 39.14 -13.21 18.43
N ALA A 646 40.22 -13.55 17.74
CA ALA A 646 40.72 -14.92 17.69
C ALA A 646 41.14 -15.44 19.07
N ALA A 647 41.76 -14.60 19.91
CA ALA A 647 42.09 -14.95 21.28
C ALA A 647 40.84 -15.16 22.15
N ALA A 648 39.83 -14.29 22.02
CA ALA A 648 38.55 -14.42 22.70
C ALA A 648 37.79 -15.69 22.27
N VAL A 649 37.75 -15.98 20.96
CA VAL A 649 37.14 -17.20 20.40
C VAL A 649 37.91 -18.45 20.83
N THR A 650 39.24 -18.39 20.89
CA THR A 650 40.07 -19.50 21.41
C THR A 650 39.77 -19.76 22.88
N TRP A 651 39.64 -18.70 23.69
CA TRP A 651 39.38 -18.79 25.12
C TRP A 651 37.97 -19.32 25.41
N PHE A 652 36.94 -18.74 24.80
CA PHE A 652 35.55 -19.21 24.90
C PHE A 652 35.38 -20.60 24.29
N GLY A 653 35.92 -20.83 23.10
CA GLY A 653 35.88 -22.13 22.44
C GLY A 653 36.51 -23.23 23.30
N ARG A 654 37.64 -22.96 23.97
CA ARG A 654 38.26 -23.91 24.90
C ARG A 654 37.38 -24.22 26.11
N GLN A 655 36.64 -23.24 26.64
CA GLN A 655 35.72 -23.44 27.77
C GLN A 655 34.53 -24.35 27.42
N PHE A 656 33.98 -24.21 26.21
CA PHE A 656 32.75 -24.92 25.83
C PHE A 656 32.97 -26.19 24.99
N LEU A 657 34.04 -26.26 24.21
CA LEU A 657 34.30 -27.32 23.23
C LEU A 657 35.64 -28.03 23.46
N GLY A 658 36.35 -27.72 24.54
CA GLY A 658 37.65 -28.31 24.85
C GLY A 658 38.73 -27.98 23.81
N PRO A 659 39.71 -28.88 23.55
CA PRO A 659 40.83 -28.62 22.64
C PRO A 659 40.40 -28.29 21.20
N ILE A 660 39.22 -28.74 20.76
CA ILE A 660 38.68 -28.46 19.43
C ILE A 660 38.27 -26.98 19.31
N GLY A 661 37.73 -26.38 20.37
CA GLY A 661 37.34 -24.97 20.36
C GLY A 661 38.51 -24.00 20.32
N SER A 662 39.70 -24.40 20.81
CA SER A 662 40.91 -23.60 20.64
C SER A 662 41.44 -23.56 19.19
N ILE A 663 41.07 -24.54 18.35
CA ILE A 663 41.48 -24.58 16.94
C ILE A 663 40.72 -23.52 16.12
N LEU A 664 39.49 -23.16 16.52
CA LEU A 664 38.67 -22.19 15.78
C LEU A 664 39.30 -20.79 15.74
N GLY A 665 39.85 -20.31 16.84
CA GLY A 665 40.56 -19.02 16.83
C GLY A 665 41.85 -19.06 16.01
N LEU A 666 42.52 -20.21 15.96
CA LEU A 666 43.70 -20.41 15.11
C LEU A 666 43.34 -20.42 13.62
N VAL A 667 42.18 -21.00 13.25
CA VAL A 667 41.66 -20.95 11.88
C VAL A 667 41.32 -19.51 11.46
N ILE A 668 40.75 -18.70 12.35
CA ILE A 668 40.46 -17.28 12.09
C ILE A 668 41.76 -16.50 11.85
N LEU A 669 42.77 -16.69 12.70
CA LEU A 669 44.09 -16.06 12.55
C LEU A 669 44.78 -16.46 11.25
N VAL A 670 44.86 -17.77 10.99
CA VAL A 670 45.51 -18.28 9.79
C VAL A 670 44.74 -17.82 8.55
N GLY A 671 43.42 -17.91 8.52
CA GLY A 671 42.60 -17.47 7.39
C GLY A 671 42.79 -15.99 7.05
N TRP A 672 42.79 -15.12 8.07
CA TRP A 672 42.99 -13.69 7.91
C TRP A 672 44.39 -13.35 7.35
N PHE A 673 45.45 -13.83 8.02
CA PHE A 673 46.81 -13.51 7.61
C PHE A 673 47.21 -14.21 6.29
N SER A 674 46.67 -15.40 6.00
CA SER A 674 46.86 -16.08 4.71
C SER A 674 46.18 -15.30 3.59
N GLY A 675 44.95 -14.81 3.80
CA GLY A 675 44.22 -14.00 2.84
C GLY A 675 44.94 -12.68 2.52
N LYS A 676 45.49 -12.02 3.54
CA LYS A 676 46.31 -10.81 3.39
C LYS A 676 47.59 -11.09 2.59
N PHE A 677 48.30 -12.18 2.92
CA PHE A 677 49.53 -12.58 2.20
C PHE A 677 49.26 -12.95 0.74
N ILE A 678 48.15 -13.64 0.45
CA ILE A 678 47.75 -14.01 -0.92
C ILE A 678 47.29 -12.77 -1.72
N GLY A 679 46.55 -11.85 -1.09
CA GLY A 679 46.13 -10.59 -1.70
C GLY A 679 47.29 -9.67 -2.05
N GLU A 680 48.24 -9.48 -1.12
CA GLU A 680 49.38 -8.58 -1.28
C GLU A 680 50.47 -9.14 -2.22
N HIS A 681 50.78 -10.44 -2.18
CA HIS A 681 51.88 -11.02 -2.98
C HIS A 681 51.47 -11.77 -4.24
N LEU A 682 50.29 -12.38 -4.29
CA LEU A 682 49.87 -13.25 -5.41
C LEU A 682 48.99 -12.49 -6.40
N LEU A 683 48.01 -11.72 -5.94
CA LEU A 683 47.14 -10.91 -6.80
C LEU A 683 47.80 -9.58 -7.20
N GLY A 684 48.51 -8.90 -6.29
CA GLY A 684 49.29 -7.70 -6.62
C GLY A 684 50.32 -7.95 -7.73
N GLY A 685 51.07 -9.05 -7.65
CA GLY A 685 52.03 -9.44 -8.69
C GLY A 685 51.40 -9.92 -10.01
N LEU A 686 50.15 -10.43 -9.98
CA LEU A 686 49.41 -10.80 -11.19
C LEU A 686 48.82 -9.58 -11.88
N PHE A 687 48.33 -8.60 -11.13
CA PHE A 687 47.83 -7.33 -11.66
C PHE A 687 48.93 -6.43 -12.23
N ASP A 688 50.13 -6.42 -11.62
CA ASP A 688 51.28 -5.71 -12.18
C ASP A 688 51.82 -6.38 -13.46
N LYS A 689 51.69 -7.71 -13.60
CA LYS A 689 52.01 -8.42 -14.85
C LYS A 689 50.93 -8.30 -15.93
N LEU A 690 49.65 -8.16 -15.54
CA LEU A 690 48.53 -7.90 -16.45
C LEU A 690 48.43 -6.44 -16.91
N LYS A 691 49.13 -5.50 -16.27
CA LYS A 691 49.30 -4.12 -16.75
C LYS A 691 50.39 -3.98 -17.83
N PHE A 692 51.17 -5.03 -18.09
CA PHE A 692 52.26 -5.02 -19.06
C PHE A 692 51.97 -5.85 -20.34
N TRP A 693 50.77 -6.41 -20.45
CA TRP A 693 50.12 -6.86 -21.69
C TRP A 693 48.87 -6.03 -21.90
#